data_AF-A0A932L962-F1
#
_entry.id   AF-A0A932L962-F1
#
_cell.length_a   1.000
_cell.length_b   1.000
_cell.length_c   1.000
_cell.angle_alpha   90.00
_cell.angle_beta   90.00
_cell.angle_gamma   90.00
#
_symmetry.space_group_name_H-M   'P 1'
#
loop_
_entity.id
_entity.type
_entity.pdbx_description
1 polymer ?
#
loop_
_entity_poly.entity_id
_entity_poly.type
_entity_poly.pdbx_seq_one_letter_code
_entity_poly.pdbx_strand_id
1 'polypeptide(L)'
;FDELRRIIREEEPPRPSARLSTLQADALSTVAEHRRTEPKKLSQLVRGDLDWIVMKCLEKDRTRRYDSTGAFAAEVQRYLTDQPIEARPPSAAYRFRKFARRNKVALTMAGLVLLIFAALAGGIGWNVRDRAARLAIIEAEANRALKEAQRLQKESRWSEALTIAHQIQALLESGAGAEPLQQQVRELIKDLTMVVSLEEIRLWDPTKIAGGSGPSRAPIDAKYANAFREYGIDVESLEPVEAARQIRAKSIRLELAVALDIWARVRQRTYSEVWLGKRITRKEDTSWKHLVAVARAADPDEWKNQFRVAWSEDDKNALNSLAASAPLNDLQPRTIVLLALALREIGSSEQAIALLQKALRLHHGDYWIIQELAWTLYYVGRSEEAIRFYTASLSLRPDDPITRCSVAEALEQKGDLDEAIVNYRESIRLKPDYADAHGRFAWLLATCSDVKLRDPTEAIALAKKAVALASESQNWKALGAAYYRAGDWKAALEALRKSWELFTVEAKEFGYARPSEHFSVESCHTFLFLAMAHWQLGNKEEARKYYDRAVEWMAENSPNHPELRRFRDEARELLAIHDDAKSKKDRSPSRALKASNKRWAGECQPLSRTLTGPASPRRLVCAPGAMACSLYRRPPWKTGDWYHAAHLLVWIVEN
;
A
#
# COMPACT_ATOMS: atom_id res chain seq x y z
N PHE A 1 -86.29 -78.11 -37.99
CA PHE A 1 -86.29 -76.76 -38.60
C PHE A 1 -86.77 -75.70 -37.63
N ASP A 2 -87.82 -75.97 -36.84
CA ASP A 2 -88.38 -75.00 -35.90
C ASP A 2 -87.43 -74.65 -34.75
N GLU A 3 -86.66 -75.61 -34.23
CA GLU A 3 -85.63 -75.33 -33.22
C GLU A 3 -84.53 -74.38 -33.74
N LEU A 4 -84.12 -74.55 -35.01
CA LEU A 4 -83.16 -73.67 -35.67
C LEU A 4 -83.73 -72.25 -35.86
N ARG A 5 -85.04 -72.14 -36.17
CA ARG A 5 -85.74 -70.85 -36.23
C ARG A 5 -85.83 -70.18 -34.86
N ARG A 6 -86.06 -70.95 -33.78
CA ARG A 6 -86.07 -70.44 -32.40
C ARG A 6 -84.71 -69.87 -32.02
N ILE A 7 -83.63 -70.63 -32.20
CA ILE A 7 -82.25 -70.19 -31.90
C ILE A 7 -81.89 -68.91 -32.69
N ILE A 8 -82.25 -68.84 -33.98
CA ILE A 8 -81.95 -67.67 -34.80
C ILE A 8 -82.79 -66.44 -34.39
N ARG A 9 -84.02 -66.61 -33.90
CA ARG A 9 -84.91 -65.48 -33.54
C ARG A 9 -84.78 -65.02 -32.10
N GLU A 10 -84.59 -65.94 -31.15
CA GLU A 10 -84.80 -65.68 -29.73
C GLU A 10 -83.52 -65.79 -28.89
N GLU A 11 -82.54 -66.61 -29.31
CA GLU A 11 -81.31 -66.78 -28.54
C GLU A 11 -80.23 -65.77 -28.96
N GLU A 12 -79.72 -65.01 -28.01
CA GLU A 12 -78.63 -64.06 -28.22
C GLU A 12 -77.31 -64.80 -28.46
N PRO A 13 -76.65 -64.59 -29.61
CA PRO A 13 -75.41 -65.29 -29.90
C PRO A 13 -74.29 -64.81 -28.94
N PRO A 14 -73.50 -65.74 -28.37
CA PRO A 14 -72.31 -65.34 -27.64
C PRO A 14 -71.31 -64.65 -28.57
N ARG A 15 -70.52 -63.72 -28.02
CA ARG A 15 -69.44 -63.08 -28.78
C ARG A 15 -68.48 -64.13 -29.36
N PRO A 16 -67.98 -63.97 -30.58
CA PRO A 16 -67.06 -64.92 -31.20
C PRO A 16 -65.87 -65.30 -30.30
N SER A 17 -65.25 -64.32 -29.65
CA SER A 17 -64.15 -64.58 -28.71
C SER A 17 -64.58 -65.35 -27.46
N ALA A 18 -65.79 -65.10 -26.94
CA ALA A 18 -66.36 -65.84 -25.82
C ALA A 18 -66.63 -67.29 -26.23
N ARG A 19 -67.18 -67.51 -27.43
CA ARG A 19 -67.42 -68.83 -28.02
C ARG A 19 -66.13 -69.62 -28.20
N LEU A 20 -65.07 -68.97 -28.68
CA LEU A 20 -63.75 -69.61 -28.83
C LEU A 20 -63.12 -69.92 -27.46
N SER A 21 -63.32 -69.06 -26.46
CA SER A 21 -62.77 -69.28 -25.12
C SER A 21 -63.46 -70.40 -24.32
N THR A 22 -64.69 -70.77 -24.68
CA THR A 22 -65.46 -71.84 -24.02
C THR A 22 -65.41 -73.18 -24.77
N LEU A 23 -64.67 -73.26 -25.89
CA LEU A 23 -64.42 -74.53 -26.57
C LEU A 23 -63.50 -75.43 -25.73
N GLN A 24 -63.74 -76.75 -25.79
CA GLN A 24 -62.81 -77.74 -25.25
C GLN A 24 -61.44 -77.61 -25.95
N ALA A 25 -60.36 -77.89 -25.22
CA ALA A 25 -58.98 -77.64 -25.66
C ALA A 25 -58.67 -78.23 -27.04
N ASP A 26 -59.08 -79.48 -27.28
CA ASP A 26 -58.84 -80.22 -28.52
C ASP A 26 -59.63 -79.64 -29.72
N ALA A 27 -60.80 -79.06 -29.46
CA ALA A 27 -61.60 -78.40 -30.49
C ALA A 27 -61.01 -77.03 -30.85
N LEU A 28 -60.53 -76.28 -29.85
CA LEU A 28 -59.87 -74.99 -30.09
C LEU A 28 -58.53 -75.16 -30.81
N SER A 29 -57.76 -76.21 -30.52
CA SER A 29 -56.51 -76.52 -31.24
C SER A 29 -56.75 -76.82 -32.71
N THR A 30 -57.74 -77.65 -33.01
CA THR A 30 -58.10 -77.99 -34.39
C THR A 30 -58.51 -76.75 -35.19
N VAL A 31 -59.36 -75.89 -34.62
CA VAL A 31 -59.79 -74.64 -35.28
C VAL A 31 -58.62 -73.67 -35.47
N ALA A 32 -57.71 -73.57 -34.50
CA ALA A 32 -56.52 -72.73 -34.60
C ALA A 32 -55.53 -73.23 -35.66
N GLU A 33 -55.36 -74.55 -35.77
CA GLU A 33 -54.52 -75.20 -36.78
C GLU A 33 -55.03 -74.94 -38.21
N HIS A 34 -56.34 -75.10 -38.44
CA HIS A 34 -56.97 -74.74 -39.73
C HIS A 34 -56.77 -73.26 -40.09
N ARG A 35 -56.69 -72.38 -39.08
CA ARG A 35 -56.46 -70.94 -39.24
C ARG A 35 -54.98 -70.56 -39.20
N ARG A 36 -54.07 -71.54 -39.13
CA ARG A 36 -52.61 -71.37 -39.07
C ARG A 36 -52.18 -70.40 -37.97
N THR A 37 -52.77 -70.53 -36.79
CA THR A 37 -52.45 -69.69 -35.63
C THR A 37 -52.47 -70.54 -34.35
N GLU A 38 -51.95 -69.99 -33.26
CA GLU A 38 -51.98 -70.66 -31.96
C GLU A 38 -53.35 -70.48 -31.28
N PRO A 39 -53.84 -71.47 -30.50
CA PRO A 39 -55.14 -71.41 -29.82
C PRO A 39 -55.36 -70.14 -29.00
N LYS A 40 -54.35 -69.73 -28.22
CA LYS A 40 -54.41 -68.50 -27.41
C LYS A 40 -54.42 -67.24 -28.28
N LYS A 41 -53.64 -67.22 -29.37
CA LYS A 41 -53.53 -66.08 -30.27
C LYS A 41 -54.80 -65.90 -31.10
N LEU A 42 -55.46 -66.98 -31.51
CA LEU A 42 -56.75 -66.94 -32.22
C LEU A 42 -57.83 -66.22 -31.40
N SER A 43 -58.04 -66.65 -30.16
CA SER A 43 -59.02 -66.03 -29.26
C SER A 43 -58.71 -64.55 -29.01
N GLN A 44 -57.43 -64.16 -28.95
CA GLN A 44 -57.01 -62.77 -28.81
C GLN A 44 -57.21 -61.93 -30.08
N LEU A 45 -56.97 -62.49 -31.27
CA LEU A 45 -57.14 -61.80 -32.55
C LEU A 45 -58.60 -61.43 -32.81
N VAL A 46 -59.51 -62.34 -32.47
CA VAL A 46 -60.96 -62.16 -32.65
C VAL A 46 -61.55 -61.23 -31.58
N ARG A 47 -60.93 -61.18 -30.39
CA ARG A 47 -61.44 -60.38 -29.28
C ARG A 47 -61.37 -58.88 -29.57
N GLY A 48 -62.47 -58.18 -29.34
CA GLY A 48 -62.56 -56.72 -29.49
C GLY A 48 -63.28 -56.30 -30.76
N ASP A 49 -62.59 -55.64 -31.70
CA ASP A 49 -63.26 -55.01 -32.85
C ASP A 49 -63.94 -56.05 -33.77
N LEU A 50 -63.36 -57.25 -33.94
CA LEU A 50 -64.00 -58.34 -34.70
C LEU A 50 -65.22 -58.92 -33.98
N ASP A 51 -65.21 -58.99 -32.64
CA ASP A 51 -66.44 -59.31 -31.89
C ASP A 51 -67.52 -58.28 -32.21
N TRP A 52 -67.22 -56.99 -32.16
CA TRP A 52 -68.21 -55.93 -32.43
C TRP A 52 -68.75 -55.97 -33.86
N ILE A 53 -67.88 -56.20 -34.85
CA ILE A 53 -68.28 -56.34 -36.25
C ILE A 53 -69.23 -57.52 -36.44
N VAL A 54 -68.85 -58.69 -35.91
CA VAL A 54 -69.67 -59.91 -36.04
C VAL A 54 -70.97 -59.79 -35.25
N MET A 55 -70.92 -59.24 -34.04
CA MET A 55 -72.13 -59.03 -33.24
C MET A 55 -73.10 -58.06 -33.92
N LYS A 56 -72.60 -56.99 -34.56
CA LYS A 56 -73.46 -56.08 -35.34
C LYS A 56 -74.06 -56.74 -36.58
N CYS A 57 -73.37 -57.71 -37.21
CA CYS A 57 -73.97 -58.52 -38.28
C CYS A 57 -75.08 -59.46 -37.77
N LEU A 58 -74.93 -59.97 -36.54
CA LEU A 58 -75.83 -60.96 -35.94
C LEU A 58 -76.98 -60.35 -35.11
N GLU A 59 -77.03 -59.03 -34.98
CA GLU A 59 -78.09 -58.29 -34.27
C GLU A 59 -79.48 -58.73 -34.72
N LYS A 60 -80.43 -58.95 -33.79
CA LYS A 60 -81.74 -59.49 -34.18
C LYS A 60 -82.58 -58.44 -34.92
N ASP A 61 -82.46 -57.17 -34.54
CA ASP A 61 -83.09 -56.04 -35.20
C ASP A 61 -82.37 -55.69 -36.51
N ARG A 62 -83.07 -55.80 -37.64
CA ARG A 62 -82.54 -55.49 -38.97
C ARG A 62 -82.04 -54.04 -39.06
N THR A 63 -82.67 -53.10 -38.37
CA THR A 63 -82.32 -51.67 -38.41
C THR A 63 -81.02 -51.34 -37.69
N ARG A 64 -80.49 -52.27 -36.86
CA ARG A 64 -79.22 -52.12 -36.14
C ARG A 64 -78.04 -52.81 -36.82
N ARG A 65 -78.29 -53.60 -37.87
CA ARG A 65 -77.25 -54.23 -38.72
C ARG A 65 -76.64 -53.21 -39.68
N TYR A 66 -75.65 -53.65 -40.45
CA TYR A 66 -75.14 -52.86 -41.58
C TYR A 66 -76.19 -52.77 -42.70
N ASP A 67 -76.43 -51.56 -43.20
CA ASP A 67 -77.47 -51.30 -44.22
C ASP A 67 -77.15 -51.90 -45.60
N SER A 68 -75.86 -52.17 -45.89
CA SER A 68 -75.41 -52.78 -47.15
C SER A 68 -74.14 -53.62 -46.99
N THR A 69 -73.87 -54.45 -48.01
CA THR A 69 -72.60 -55.18 -48.12
C THR A 69 -71.41 -54.22 -48.24
N GLY A 70 -71.60 -53.05 -48.85
CA GLY A 70 -70.59 -51.99 -48.92
C GLY A 70 -70.28 -51.39 -47.54
N ALA A 71 -71.29 -51.18 -46.69
CA ALA A 71 -71.09 -50.69 -45.32
C ALA A 71 -70.33 -51.70 -44.46
N PHE A 72 -70.64 -53.00 -44.60
CA PHE A 72 -69.88 -54.07 -43.94
C PHE A 72 -68.43 -54.12 -44.43
N ALA A 73 -68.20 -54.08 -45.75
CA ALA A 73 -66.86 -54.08 -46.33
C ALA A 73 -66.04 -52.86 -45.88
N ALA A 74 -66.65 -51.68 -45.80
CA ALA A 74 -66.02 -50.47 -45.29
C ALA A 74 -65.62 -50.62 -43.81
N GLU A 75 -66.43 -51.28 -42.98
CA GLU A 75 -66.11 -51.54 -41.58
C GLU A 75 -64.94 -52.53 -41.44
N VAL A 76 -64.92 -53.61 -42.23
CA VAL A 76 -63.78 -54.54 -42.26
C VAL A 76 -62.52 -53.82 -42.73
N GLN A 77 -62.63 -52.94 -43.72
CA GLN A 77 -61.50 -52.13 -44.18
C GLN A 77 -61.00 -51.17 -43.09
N ARG A 78 -61.90 -50.57 -42.30
CA ARG A 78 -61.52 -49.77 -41.12
C ARG A 78 -60.78 -50.59 -40.08
N TYR A 79 -61.21 -51.82 -39.82
CA TYR A 79 -60.49 -52.74 -38.94
C TYR A 79 -59.08 -53.05 -39.47
N LEU A 80 -58.97 -53.42 -40.75
CA LEU A 80 -57.70 -53.78 -41.40
C LEU A 80 -56.71 -52.61 -41.47
N THR A 81 -57.19 -51.38 -41.60
CA THR A 81 -56.37 -50.15 -41.67
C THR A 81 -56.20 -49.46 -40.32
N ASP A 82 -56.55 -50.14 -39.22
CA ASP A 82 -56.49 -49.60 -37.85
C ASP A 82 -57.22 -48.25 -37.68
N GLN A 83 -58.32 -48.06 -38.39
CA GLN A 83 -59.26 -46.96 -38.16
C GLN A 83 -60.30 -47.34 -37.09
N PRO A 84 -60.86 -46.35 -36.36
CA PRO A 84 -61.97 -46.61 -35.45
C PRO A 84 -63.21 -47.15 -36.18
N ILE A 85 -63.61 -48.38 -35.86
CA ILE A 85 -64.86 -48.97 -36.35
C ILE A 85 -66.11 -48.33 -35.71
N GLU A 86 -67.21 -48.28 -36.44
CA GLU A 86 -68.50 -47.72 -36.01
C GLU A 86 -69.31 -48.68 -35.12
N ALA A 87 -69.13 -49.99 -35.30
CA ALA A 87 -69.82 -50.98 -34.48
C ALA A 87 -69.46 -50.94 -32.99
N ARG A 88 -68.37 -50.26 -32.61
CA ARG A 88 -67.92 -50.14 -31.22
C ARG A 88 -68.27 -48.77 -30.63
N PRO A 89 -68.72 -48.68 -29.37
CA PRO A 89 -69.00 -47.39 -28.73
C PRO A 89 -67.79 -46.44 -28.77
N PRO A 90 -67.98 -45.17 -29.15
CA PRO A 90 -66.88 -44.23 -29.28
C PRO A 90 -66.31 -43.87 -27.90
N SER A 91 -65.01 -44.13 -27.70
CA SER A 91 -64.27 -43.61 -26.56
C SER A 91 -62.98 -42.93 -27.01
N ALA A 92 -62.60 -41.86 -26.32
CA ALA A 92 -61.37 -41.12 -26.62
C ALA A 92 -60.13 -42.04 -26.55
N ALA A 93 -60.07 -42.90 -25.52
CA ALA A 93 -58.99 -43.88 -25.36
C ALA A 93 -58.89 -44.88 -26.52
N TYR A 94 -60.03 -45.38 -27.03
CA TYR A 94 -60.06 -46.28 -28.17
C TYR A 94 -59.56 -45.60 -29.46
N ARG A 95 -60.05 -44.40 -29.76
CA ARG A 95 -59.63 -43.63 -30.93
C ARG A 95 -58.15 -43.27 -30.87
N PHE A 96 -57.64 -42.87 -29.70
CA PHE A 96 -56.21 -42.61 -29.49
C PHE A 96 -55.36 -43.87 -29.69
N ARG A 97 -55.80 -45.04 -29.20
CA ARG A 97 -55.09 -46.31 -29.40
C ARG A 97 -54.99 -46.69 -30.88
N LYS A 98 -56.07 -46.49 -31.65
CA LYS A 98 -56.09 -46.71 -33.11
C LYS A 98 -55.18 -45.73 -33.84
N PHE A 99 -55.25 -44.44 -33.49
CA PHE A 99 -54.33 -43.41 -33.98
C PHE A 99 -52.86 -43.76 -33.69
N ALA A 100 -52.56 -44.19 -32.47
CA ALA A 100 -51.21 -44.56 -32.06
C ALA A 100 -50.68 -45.80 -32.78
N ARG A 101 -51.55 -46.78 -33.05
CA ARG A 101 -51.19 -47.96 -33.86
C ARG A 101 -50.88 -47.61 -35.32
N ARG A 102 -51.63 -46.67 -35.90
CA ARG A 102 -51.43 -46.22 -37.28
C ARG A 102 -50.19 -45.33 -37.42
N ASN A 103 -49.88 -44.52 -36.42
CA ASN A 103 -48.83 -43.50 -36.45
C ASN A 103 -47.62 -43.84 -35.56
N LYS A 104 -47.29 -45.12 -35.34
CA LYS A 104 -46.21 -45.55 -34.42
C LYS A 104 -44.86 -44.88 -34.71
N VAL A 105 -44.47 -44.79 -35.99
CA VAL A 105 -43.19 -44.16 -36.39
C VAL A 105 -43.21 -42.66 -36.11
N ALA A 106 -44.31 -41.97 -36.47
CA ALA A 106 -44.43 -40.53 -36.22
C ALA A 106 -44.44 -40.19 -34.72
N LEU A 107 -45.14 -40.99 -33.90
CA LEU A 107 -45.20 -40.78 -32.44
C LEU A 107 -43.87 -41.10 -31.74
N THR A 108 -43.14 -42.12 -32.19
CA THR A 108 -41.81 -42.43 -31.65
C THR A 108 -40.81 -41.34 -32.01
N MET A 109 -40.82 -40.84 -33.25
CA MET A 109 -40.01 -39.69 -33.66
C MET A 109 -40.36 -38.43 -32.88
N ALA A 110 -41.65 -38.12 -32.71
CA ALA A 110 -42.09 -36.98 -31.90
C ALA A 110 -41.65 -37.10 -30.43
N GLY A 111 -41.70 -38.32 -29.87
CA GLY A 111 -41.21 -38.60 -28.52
C GLY A 111 -39.69 -38.42 -28.38
N LEU A 112 -38.91 -38.89 -29.36
CA LEU A 112 -37.45 -38.67 -29.38
C LEU A 112 -37.09 -37.19 -29.50
N VAL A 113 -37.79 -36.45 -30.35
CA VAL A 113 -37.62 -35.01 -30.49
C VAL A 113 -37.91 -34.30 -29.17
N LEU A 114 -39.02 -34.64 -28.49
CA LEU A 114 -39.35 -34.09 -27.18
C LEU A 114 -38.28 -34.40 -26.11
N LEU A 115 -37.72 -35.62 -26.12
CA LEU A 115 -36.62 -35.99 -25.21
C LEU A 115 -35.35 -35.19 -25.48
N ILE A 116 -34.98 -34.98 -26.75
CA ILE A 116 -33.84 -34.14 -27.13
C ILE A 116 -34.06 -32.71 -26.68
N PHE A 117 -35.24 -32.13 -26.91
CA PHE A 117 -35.56 -30.79 -26.43
C PHE A 117 -35.50 -30.67 -24.91
N ALA A 118 -36.01 -31.68 -24.17
CA ALA A 118 -35.92 -31.71 -22.71
C ALA A 118 -34.46 -31.80 -22.22
N ALA A 119 -33.63 -32.63 -22.86
CA ALA A 119 -32.21 -32.75 -22.53
C ALA A 119 -31.42 -31.48 -22.84
N LEU A 120 -31.67 -30.83 -23.99
CA LEU A 120 -31.06 -29.55 -24.34
C LEU A 120 -31.50 -28.44 -23.38
N ALA A 121 -32.79 -28.34 -23.06
CA ALA A 121 -33.30 -27.38 -22.09
C ALA A 121 -32.71 -27.62 -20.70
N GLY A 122 -32.60 -28.88 -20.27
CA GLY A 122 -31.94 -29.26 -19.02
C GLY A 122 -30.46 -28.92 -18.99
N GLY A 123 -29.72 -29.18 -20.08
CA GLY A 123 -28.31 -28.85 -20.22
C GLY A 123 -28.03 -27.35 -20.22
N ILE A 124 -28.84 -26.57 -20.94
CA ILE A 124 -28.77 -25.10 -20.92
C ILE A 124 -29.09 -24.57 -19.52
N GLY A 125 -30.17 -25.06 -18.90
CA GLY A 125 -30.56 -24.67 -17.54
C GLY A 125 -29.48 -24.98 -16.50
N TRP A 126 -28.85 -26.16 -16.59
CA TRP A 126 -27.71 -26.53 -15.74
C TRP A 126 -26.52 -25.61 -15.96
N ASN A 127 -26.13 -25.35 -17.21
CA ASN A 127 -24.99 -24.49 -17.52
C ASN A 127 -25.19 -23.05 -17.02
N VAL A 128 -26.39 -22.50 -17.19
CA VAL A 128 -26.74 -21.17 -16.66
C VAL A 128 -26.67 -21.16 -15.13
N ARG A 129 -27.21 -22.18 -14.47
CA ARG A 129 -27.19 -22.30 -13.01
C ARG A 129 -25.76 -22.50 -12.46
N ASP A 130 -24.96 -23.33 -13.10
CA ASP A 130 -23.55 -23.58 -12.73
C ASP A 130 -22.72 -22.30 -12.88
N ARG A 131 -22.89 -21.56 -13.98
CA ARG A 131 -22.26 -20.25 -14.16
C ARG A 131 -22.68 -19.26 -13.07
N ALA A 132 -23.98 -19.15 -12.78
CA ALA A 132 -24.48 -18.27 -11.73
C ALA A 132 -23.92 -18.65 -10.34
N ALA A 133 -23.78 -19.93 -10.04
CA ALA A 133 -23.20 -20.40 -8.78
C ALA A 133 -21.70 -20.05 -8.67
N ARG A 134 -20.91 -20.26 -9.75
CA ARG A 134 -19.49 -19.89 -9.77
C ARG A 134 -19.29 -18.38 -9.59
N LEU A 135 -20.10 -17.57 -10.27
CA LEU A 135 -20.05 -16.11 -10.15
C LEU A 135 -20.37 -15.65 -8.72
N ALA A 136 -21.38 -16.24 -8.08
CA ALA A 136 -21.74 -15.92 -6.70
C ALA A 136 -20.64 -16.26 -5.69
N ILE A 137 -19.89 -17.35 -5.91
CA ILE A 137 -18.75 -17.72 -5.05
C ILE A 137 -17.62 -16.69 -5.19
N ILE A 138 -17.26 -16.35 -6.43
CA ILE A 138 -16.20 -15.36 -6.72
C ILE A 138 -16.58 -13.99 -6.13
N GLU A 139 -17.83 -13.58 -6.29
CA GLU A 139 -18.34 -12.32 -5.74
C GLU A 139 -18.34 -12.32 -4.20
N ALA A 140 -18.71 -13.44 -3.57
CA ALA A 140 -18.67 -13.56 -2.11
C ALA A 140 -17.23 -13.48 -1.56
N GLU A 141 -16.28 -14.14 -2.22
CA GLU A 141 -14.86 -14.10 -1.87
C GLU A 141 -14.26 -12.70 -2.07
N ALA A 142 -14.53 -12.08 -3.23
CA ALA A 142 -14.11 -10.72 -3.52
C ALA A 142 -14.68 -9.71 -2.51
N ASN A 143 -15.96 -9.83 -2.13
CA ASN A 143 -16.56 -8.97 -1.11
C ASN A 143 -15.95 -9.18 0.29
N ARG A 144 -15.57 -10.42 0.64
CA ARG A 144 -14.89 -10.71 1.90
C ARG A 144 -13.50 -10.07 1.94
N ALA A 145 -12.73 -10.25 0.88
CA ALA A 145 -11.41 -9.64 0.74
C ALA A 145 -11.50 -8.10 0.67
N LEU A 146 -12.53 -7.55 0.04
CA LEU A 146 -12.76 -6.10 -0.01
C LEU A 146 -12.99 -5.52 1.40
N LYS A 147 -13.79 -6.20 2.23
CA LYS A 147 -13.97 -5.80 3.64
C LYS A 147 -12.65 -5.84 4.41
N GLU A 148 -11.80 -6.81 4.13
CA GLU A 148 -10.48 -6.90 4.73
C GLU A 148 -9.56 -5.76 4.29
N ALA A 149 -9.51 -5.44 2.99
CA ALA A 149 -8.76 -4.30 2.48
C ALA A 149 -9.25 -2.97 3.10
N GLN A 150 -10.57 -2.79 3.25
CA GLN A 150 -11.16 -1.63 3.93
C GLN A 150 -10.85 -1.59 5.44
N ARG A 151 -10.73 -2.75 6.10
CA ARG A 151 -10.29 -2.83 7.50
C ARG A 151 -8.84 -2.37 7.62
N LEU A 152 -7.95 -2.89 6.78
CA LEU A 152 -6.54 -2.47 6.73
C LEU A 152 -6.40 -0.99 6.39
N GLN A 153 -7.24 -0.45 5.51
CA GLN A 153 -7.32 0.99 5.21
C GLN A 153 -7.61 1.80 6.48
N LYS A 154 -8.60 1.39 7.29
CA LYS A 154 -8.93 2.04 8.58
C LYS A 154 -7.79 1.93 9.59
N GLU A 155 -7.03 0.84 9.55
CA GLU A 155 -5.84 0.62 10.38
C GLU A 155 -4.60 1.37 9.83
N SER A 156 -4.72 2.16 8.75
CA SER A 156 -3.61 2.85 8.08
C SER A 156 -2.51 1.91 7.53
N ARG A 157 -2.86 0.65 7.24
CA ARG A 157 -1.96 -0.37 6.67
C ARG A 157 -2.07 -0.39 5.13
N TRP A 158 -1.69 0.72 4.52
CA TRP A 158 -1.97 1.04 3.10
C TRP A 158 -1.38 0.04 2.11
N SER A 159 -0.11 -0.36 2.29
CA SER A 159 0.56 -1.29 1.37
C SER A 159 -0.05 -2.69 1.39
N GLU A 160 -0.47 -3.16 2.57
CA GLU A 160 -1.15 -4.45 2.72
C GLU A 160 -2.55 -4.39 2.12
N ALA A 161 -3.30 -3.31 2.38
CA ALA A 161 -4.60 -3.07 1.77
C ALA A 161 -4.50 -3.06 0.23
N LEU A 162 -3.46 -2.41 -0.32
CA LEU A 162 -3.25 -2.32 -1.77
C LEU A 162 -2.94 -3.69 -2.38
N THR A 163 -2.13 -4.50 -1.67
CA THR A 163 -1.81 -5.87 -2.08
C THR A 163 -3.08 -6.72 -2.17
N ILE A 164 -3.95 -6.67 -1.15
CA ILE A 164 -5.24 -7.38 -1.18
C ILE A 164 -6.12 -6.84 -2.30
N ALA A 165 -6.19 -5.52 -2.50
CA ALA A 165 -7.00 -4.94 -3.55
C ALA A 165 -6.60 -5.43 -4.96
N HIS A 166 -5.29 -5.54 -5.24
CA HIS A 166 -4.80 -6.13 -6.48
C HIS A 166 -5.13 -7.63 -6.63
N GLN A 167 -5.08 -8.39 -5.53
CA GLN A 167 -5.51 -9.81 -5.54
C GLN A 167 -6.99 -9.94 -5.91
N ILE A 168 -7.84 -9.07 -5.36
CA ILE A 168 -9.28 -9.05 -5.70
C ILE A 168 -9.48 -8.70 -7.17
N GLN A 169 -8.76 -7.70 -7.69
CA GLN A 169 -8.85 -7.31 -9.10
C GLN A 169 -8.53 -8.49 -10.03
N ALA A 170 -7.42 -9.19 -9.77
CA ALA A 170 -7.03 -10.36 -10.56
C ALA A 170 -8.08 -11.48 -10.51
N LEU A 171 -8.67 -11.72 -9.33
CA LEU A 171 -9.76 -12.69 -9.17
C LEU A 171 -10.98 -12.31 -10.02
N LEU A 172 -11.39 -11.04 -9.99
CA LEU A 172 -12.57 -10.56 -10.71
C LEU A 172 -12.40 -10.57 -12.24
N GLU A 173 -11.20 -10.24 -12.73
CA GLU A 173 -10.85 -10.29 -14.16
C GLU A 173 -10.86 -11.71 -14.71
N SER A 174 -10.41 -12.69 -13.92
CA SER A 174 -10.43 -14.11 -14.30
C SER A 174 -11.83 -14.75 -14.25
N GLY A 175 -12.74 -14.17 -13.46
CA GLY A 175 -14.01 -14.75 -13.08
C GLY A 175 -15.26 -14.17 -13.73
N ALA A 176 -15.14 -13.12 -14.55
CA ALA A 176 -16.27 -12.32 -15.02
C ALA A 176 -17.16 -11.78 -13.87
N GLY A 177 -16.54 -11.19 -12.84
CA GLY A 177 -17.26 -10.61 -11.70
C GLY A 177 -18.17 -9.43 -12.09
N ALA A 178 -19.16 -9.11 -11.26
CA ALA A 178 -20.12 -8.04 -11.53
C ALA A 178 -19.44 -6.67 -11.71
N GLU A 179 -19.80 -5.94 -12.78
CA GLU A 179 -19.20 -4.64 -13.13
C GLU A 179 -19.15 -3.62 -11.98
N PRO A 180 -20.19 -3.47 -11.13
CA PRO A 180 -20.13 -2.53 -10.00
C PRO A 180 -19.04 -2.86 -8.98
N LEU A 181 -18.81 -4.15 -8.71
CA LEU A 181 -17.77 -4.59 -7.78
C LEU A 181 -16.38 -4.37 -8.36
N GLN A 182 -16.19 -4.64 -9.65
CA GLN A 182 -14.94 -4.32 -10.34
C GLN A 182 -14.63 -2.83 -10.26
N GLN A 183 -15.64 -1.98 -10.51
CA GLN A 183 -15.48 -0.54 -10.41
C GLN A 183 -15.09 -0.10 -9.00
N GLN A 184 -15.73 -0.67 -7.96
CA GLN A 184 -15.39 -0.37 -6.57
C GLN A 184 -13.95 -0.77 -6.22
N VAL A 185 -13.48 -1.91 -6.71
CA VAL A 185 -12.09 -2.37 -6.49
C VAL A 185 -11.10 -1.48 -7.25
N ARG A 186 -11.41 -1.08 -8.50
CA ARG A 186 -10.59 -0.12 -9.25
C ARG A 186 -10.45 1.22 -8.53
N GLU A 187 -11.55 1.73 -7.97
CA GLU A 187 -11.53 2.96 -7.17
C GLU A 187 -10.72 2.80 -5.88
N LEU A 188 -10.86 1.68 -5.16
CA LEU A 188 -10.06 1.40 -3.97
C LEU A 188 -8.57 1.34 -4.29
N ILE A 189 -8.18 0.64 -5.36
CA ILE A 189 -6.78 0.57 -5.81
C ILE A 189 -6.27 1.97 -6.13
N LYS A 190 -7.05 2.79 -6.82
CA LYS A 190 -6.67 4.17 -7.15
C LYS A 190 -6.45 5.01 -5.90
N ASP A 191 -7.35 4.94 -4.92
CA ASP A 191 -7.23 5.64 -3.64
C ASP A 191 -5.98 5.15 -2.86
N LEU A 192 -5.78 3.84 -2.75
CA LEU A 192 -4.65 3.27 -2.00
C LEU A 192 -3.30 3.57 -2.66
N THR A 193 -3.20 3.50 -3.99
CA THR A 193 -2.02 3.90 -4.74
C THR A 193 -1.67 5.35 -4.49
N MET A 194 -2.66 6.25 -4.48
CA MET A 194 -2.43 7.67 -4.15
C MET A 194 -1.83 7.84 -2.76
N VAL A 195 -2.36 7.16 -1.74
CA VAL A 195 -1.81 7.26 -0.38
C VAL A 195 -0.38 6.72 -0.31
N VAL A 196 -0.09 5.59 -0.96
CA VAL A 196 1.28 5.03 -1.03
C VAL A 196 2.23 6.01 -1.73
N SER A 197 1.82 6.61 -2.86
CA SER A 197 2.62 7.64 -3.55
C SER A 197 2.88 8.86 -2.65
N LEU A 198 1.89 9.32 -1.89
CA LEU A 198 2.06 10.42 -0.93
C LEU A 198 3.01 10.04 0.22
N GLU A 199 2.96 8.79 0.69
CA GLU A 199 3.93 8.28 1.67
C GLU A 199 5.34 8.24 1.13
N GLU A 200 5.52 7.80 -0.12
CA GLU A 200 6.81 7.79 -0.79
C GLU A 200 7.36 9.21 -0.95
N ILE A 201 6.56 10.16 -1.45
CA ILE A 201 6.99 11.56 -1.57
C ILE A 201 7.47 12.10 -0.21
N ARG A 202 6.76 11.76 0.86
CA ARG A 202 7.11 12.18 2.22
C ARG A 202 8.35 11.48 2.78
N LEU A 203 8.56 10.20 2.48
CA LEU A 203 9.78 9.48 2.84
C LEU A 203 11.00 10.20 2.25
N TRP A 204 10.88 10.63 0.98
CA TRP A 204 11.93 11.33 0.25
C TRP A 204 11.94 12.85 0.45
N ASP A 205 11.24 13.38 1.46
CA ASP A 205 11.23 14.82 1.76
C ASP A 205 12.60 15.25 2.33
N PRO A 206 13.33 16.18 1.68
CA PRO A 206 14.63 16.69 2.11
C PRO A 206 14.64 17.30 3.51
N THR A 207 13.49 17.76 4.01
CA THR A 207 13.36 18.30 5.38
C THR A 207 13.53 17.24 6.47
N LYS A 208 13.53 15.96 6.06
CA LYS A 208 13.84 14.76 6.84
C LYS A 208 15.19 14.14 6.46
N ILE A 209 16.14 14.94 5.99
CA ILE A 209 17.52 14.51 5.73
C ILE A 209 18.43 15.37 6.62
N ALA A 210 19.28 14.73 7.42
CA ALA A 210 19.72 15.28 8.69
C ALA A 210 21.10 15.91 8.53
N GLY A 211 21.17 17.23 8.63
CA GLY A 211 22.45 17.94 8.51
C GLY A 211 22.92 18.02 7.05
N GLY A 212 23.00 19.26 6.56
CA GLY A 212 23.27 19.56 5.16
C GLY A 212 22.17 20.47 4.65
N SER A 213 22.55 21.61 4.10
CA SER A 213 21.72 22.42 3.21
C SER A 213 21.01 21.49 2.22
N GLY A 214 19.76 21.16 2.52
CA GLY A 214 19.01 20.14 1.79
C GLY A 214 18.80 20.54 0.33
N PRO A 215 18.55 19.56 -0.56
CA PRO A 215 18.25 19.83 -1.96
C PRO A 215 17.21 20.92 -2.16
N SER A 216 17.23 21.53 -3.35
CA SER A 216 16.10 22.33 -3.84
C SER A 216 14.79 21.59 -3.53
N ARG A 217 13.83 22.27 -2.88
CA ARG A 217 12.50 21.72 -2.59
C ARG A 217 11.63 21.59 -3.85
N ALA A 218 12.07 22.16 -4.98
CA ALA A 218 11.35 22.17 -6.25
C ALA A 218 11.01 20.79 -6.83
N PRO A 219 11.88 19.76 -6.79
CA PRO A 219 11.53 18.42 -7.24
C PRO A 219 10.43 17.76 -6.40
N ILE A 220 10.33 18.08 -5.11
CA ILE A 220 9.27 17.57 -4.22
C ILE A 220 7.94 18.28 -4.49
N ASP A 221 7.97 19.60 -4.66
CA ASP A 221 6.81 20.39 -5.07
C ASP A 221 6.18 19.82 -6.36
N ALA A 222 7.01 19.55 -7.37
CA ALA A 222 6.58 18.95 -8.63
C ALA A 222 6.01 17.53 -8.47
N LYS A 223 6.57 16.73 -7.55
CA LYS A 223 6.05 15.39 -7.25
C LYS A 223 4.65 15.42 -6.64
N TYR A 224 4.39 16.34 -5.70
CA TYR A 224 3.03 16.53 -5.18
C TYR A 224 2.07 16.98 -6.28
N ALA A 225 2.46 17.97 -7.08
CA ALA A 225 1.66 18.44 -8.22
C ALA A 225 1.29 17.31 -9.19
N ASN A 226 2.28 16.49 -9.57
CA ASN A 226 2.06 15.34 -10.46
C ASN A 226 1.16 14.28 -9.82
N ALA A 227 1.37 13.94 -8.53
CA ALA A 227 0.55 12.94 -7.83
C ALA A 227 -0.94 13.33 -7.80
N PHE A 228 -1.25 14.60 -7.51
CA PHE A 228 -2.64 15.09 -7.54
C PHE A 228 -3.23 15.09 -8.96
N ARG A 229 -2.45 15.49 -9.97
CA ARG A 229 -2.89 15.45 -11.38
C ARG A 229 -3.14 14.02 -11.89
N GLU A 230 -2.26 13.07 -11.59
CA GLU A 230 -2.43 11.65 -11.95
C GLU A 230 -3.60 11.00 -11.22
N TYR A 231 -3.83 11.39 -9.97
CA TYR A 231 -5.02 11.00 -9.23
C TYR A 231 -6.32 11.57 -9.82
N GLY A 232 -6.21 12.63 -10.64
CA GLY A 232 -7.32 13.25 -11.37
C GLY A 232 -7.96 14.41 -10.63
N ILE A 233 -7.25 15.04 -9.68
CA ILE A 233 -7.68 16.26 -9.00
C ILE A 233 -6.62 17.33 -9.28
N ASP A 234 -6.88 18.20 -10.25
CA ASP A 234 -5.97 19.31 -10.56
C ASP A 234 -6.14 20.45 -9.54
N VAL A 235 -5.54 20.26 -8.37
CA VAL A 235 -5.67 21.17 -7.23
C VAL A 235 -5.16 22.59 -7.56
N GLU A 236 -4.17 22.72 -8.43
CA GLU A 236 -3.55 24.02 -8.74
C GLU A 236 -4.45 24.90 -9.61
N SER A 237 -5.19 24.29 -10.55
CA SER A 237 -6.06 25.01 -11.48
C SER A 237 -7.49 25.19 -10.98
N LEU A 238 -7.98 24.28 -10.13
CA LEU A 238 -9.34 24.32 -9.61
C LEU A 238 -9.52 25.36 -8.50
N GLU A 239 -10.69 26.00 -8.46
CA GLU A 239 -11.11 26.83 -7.32
C GLU A 239 -11.08 26.04 -6.01
N PRO A 240 -10.67 26.63 -4.86
CA PRO A 240 -10.46 25.90 -3.62
C PRO A 240 -11.67 25.07 -3.16
N VAL A 241 -12.87 25.61 -3.35
CA VAL A 241 -14.13 24.94 -2.97
C VAL A 241 -14.44 23.75 -3.88
N GLU A 242 -14.07 23.83 -5.16
CA GLU A 242 -14.27 22.76 -6.14
C GLU A 242 -13.30 21.61 -5.87
N ALA A 243 -12.00 21.92 -5.75
CA ALA A 243 -10.98 20.94 -5.39
C ALA A 243 -11.33 20.24 -4.06
N ALA A 244 -11.75 21.01 -3.05
CA ALA A 244 -12.20 20.46 -1.77
C ALA A 244 -13.44 19.57 -1.90
N ARG A 245 -14.39 19.88 -2.80
CA ARG A 245 -15.55 19.00 -3.04
C ARG A 245 -15.10 17.66 -3.61
N GLN A 246 -14.18 17.67 -4.57
CA GLN A 246 -13.63 16.44 -5.14
C GLN A 246 -12.88 15.62 -4.10
N ILE A 247 -12.08 16.27 -3.25
CA ILE A 247 -11.35 15.60 -2.16
C ILE A 247 -12.31 15.00 -1.13
N ARG A 248 -13.34 15.73 -0.70
CA ARG A 248 -14.33 15.24 0.28
C ARG A 248 -15.13 14.03 -0.21
N ALA A 249 -15.24 13.84 -1.53
CA ALA A 249 -15.89 12.68 -2.11
C ALA A 249 -15.03 11.40 -2.04
N LYS A 250 -13.76 11.48 -1.64
CA LYS A 250 -12.83 10.34 -1.57
C LYS A 250 -12.80 9.70 -0.20
N SER A 251 -12.53 8.39 -0.18
CA SER A 251 -12.38 7.63 1.07
C SER A 251 -11.14 8.08 1.86
N ILE A 252 -10.12 8.54 1.15
CA ILE A 252 -8.82 9.01 1.66
C ILE A 252 -8.75 10.53 1.86
N ARG A 253 -9.89 11.21 2.08
CA ARG A 253 -9.96 12.68 2.12
C ARG A 253 -9.02 13.33 3.14
N LEU A 254 -8.75 12.65 4.25
CA LEU A 254 -7.96 13.17 5.36
C LEU A 254 -6.46 13.09 5.02
N GLU A 255 -6.06 12.02 4.36
CA GLU A 255 -4.71 11.78 3.84
C GLU A 255 -4.38 12.82 2.75
N LEU A 256 -5.34 13.11 1.88
CA LEU A 256 -5.23 14.16 0.86
C LEU A 256 -5.11 15.56 1.49
N ALA A 257 -5.93 15.89 2.50
CA ALA A 257 -5.86 17.17 3.19
C ALA A 257 -4.49 17.37 3.89
N VAL A 258 -3.98 16.33 4.54
CA VAL A 258 -2.66 16.36 5.17
C VAL A 258 -1.53 16.48 4.14
N ALA A 259 -1.65 15.82 2.99
CA ALA A 259 -0.69 15.99 1.90
C ALA A 259 -0.67 17.43 1.36
N LEU A 260 -1.84 18.08 1.27
CA LEU A 260 -1.92 19.50 0.92
C LEU A 260 -1.27 20.40 1.97
N ASP A 261 -1.41 20.09 3.26
CA ASP A 261 -0.74 20.83 4.33
C ASP A 261 0.79 20.75 4.19
N ILE A 262 1.33 19.55 3.91
CA ILE A 262 2.77 19.36 3.66
C ILE A 262 3.20 20.07 2.37
N TRP A 263 2.48 19.88 1.27
CA TRP A 263 2.81 20.48 0.00
C TRP A 263 2.78 22.01 0.06
N ALA A 264 1.78 22.59 0.72
CA ALA A 264 1.71 24.01 1.00
C ALA A 264 2.94 24.48 1.78
N ARG A 265 3.38 23.73 2.80
CA ARG A 265 4.58 24.06 3.57
C ARG A 265 5.85 23.95 2.73
N VAL A 266 6.00 22.90 1.93
CA VAL A 266 7.10 22.71 0.98
C VAL A 266 7.16 23.91 0.05
N ARG A 267 6.05 24.29 -0.59
CA ARG A 267 5.97 25.43 -1.51
C ARG A 267 6.25 26.76 -0.81
N GLN A 268 5.67 26.97 0.37
CA GLN A 268 5.92 28.15 1.20
C GLN A 268 7.42 28.27 1.52
N ARG A 269 8.10 27.18 1.89
CA ARG A 269 9.54 27.15 2.19
C ARG A 269 10.43 27.06 0.94
N THR A 270 9.88 26.76 -0.22
CA THR A 270 10.59 26.79 -1.51
C THR A 270 10.79 28.24 -1.97
N TYR A 271 9.82 29.12 -1.68
CA TYR A 271 9.81 30.50 -2.17
C TYR A 271 9.81 31.58 -1.07
N SER A 272 9.76 31.20 0.21
CA SER A 272 10.00 32.08 1.35
C SER A 272 11.11 31.55 2.24
N GLU A 273 12.11 32.38 2.54
CA GLU A 273 13.13 32.01 3.52
C GLU A 273 13.08 32.92 4.73
N VAL A 274 13.16 32.31 5.93
CA VAL A 274 13.66 32.91 7.17
C VAL A 274 14.92 32.14 7.52
N TRP A 275 16.06 32.83 7.58
CA TRP A 275 17.30 32.28 8.13
C TRP A 275 17.98 33.38 8.97
N LEU A 276 18.44 33.04 10.18
CA LEU A 276 18.87 34.01 11.22
C LEU A 276 17.83 35.10 11.55
N GLY A 277 16.54 34.78 11.48
CA GLY A 277 15.46 35.73 11.84
C GLY A 277 15.19 36.85 10.83
N LYS A 278 15.77 36.79 9.62
CA LYS A 278 15.40 37.71 8.51
C LYS A 278 14.75 36.97 7.37
N ARG A 279 13.56 37.46 6.99
CA ARG A 279 12.74 36.93 5.91
C ARG A 279 13.12 37.61 4.59
N ILE A 280 13.61 36.87 3.60
CA ILE A 280 13.87 37.40 2.25
C ILE A 280 12.94 36.66 1.29
N THR A 281 11.96 37.38 0.74
CA THR A 281 10.98 36.84 -0.21
C THR A 281 11.45 37.10 -1.64
N ARG A 282 11.56 36.04 -2.46
CA ARG A 282 11.34 36.20 -3.91
C ARG A 282 9.87 36.60 -4.09
N LYS A 283 9.61 37.47 -5.07
CA LYS A 283 8.29 37.97 -5.53
C LYS A 283 7.13 37.08 -5.02
N GLU A 284 6.29 37.63 -4.13
CA GLU A 284 5.30 36.92 -3.30
C GLU A 284 4.55 35.77 -4.02
N ASP A 285 5.14 34.57 -4.04
CA ASP A 285 4.42 33.39 -4.46
C ASP A 285 3.43 33.04 -3.34
N THR A 286 2.17 33.35 -3.59
CA THR A 286 1.05 33.08 -2.68
C THR A 286 0.29 31.82 -3.07
N SER A 287 0.76 31.05 -4.05
CA SER A 287 0.11 29.81 -4.49
C SER A 287 0.07 28.74 -3.40
N TRP A 288 0.97 28.77 -2.41
CA TRP A 288 0.86 27.93 -1.22
C TRP A 288 -0.40 28.26 -0.39
N LYS A 289 -0.86 29.52 -0.38
CA LYS A 289 -2.11 29.91 0.32
C LYS A 289 -3.33 29.26 -0.34
N HIS A 290 -3.29 29.07 -1.66
CA HIS A 290 -4.32 28.32 -2.39
C HIS A 290 -4.39 26.87 -1.89
N LEU A 291 -3.25 26.19 -1.76
CA LEU A 291 -3.19 24.83 -1.22
C LEU A 291 -3.74 24.75 0.21
N VAL A 292 -3.38 25.71 1.08
CA VAL A 292 -3.96 25.80 2.44
C VAL A 292 -5.47 26.03 2.38
N ALA A 293 -5.97 26.88 1.49
CA ALA A 293 -7.40 27.12 1.33
C ALA A 293 -8.16 25.85 0.91
N VAL A 294 -7.60 25.07 -0.03
CA VAL A 294 -8.14 23.76 -0.43
C VAL A 294 -8.15 22.81 0.76
N ALA A 295 -7.05 22.70 1.51
CA ALA A 295 -6.94 21.81 2.67
C ALA A 295 -7.98 22.15 3.76
N ARG A 296 -8.14 23.44 4.08
CA ARG A 296 -9.14 23.94 5.05
C ARG A 296 -10.57 23.63 4.59
N ALA A 297 -10.85 23.79 3.30
CA ALA A 297 -12.17 23.46 2.77
C ALA A 297 -12.40 21.94 2.74
N ALA A 298 -11.38 21.13 2.44
CA ALA A 298 -11.48 19.68 2.39
C ALA A 298 -11.65 19.04 3.79
N ASP A 299 -11.04 19.64 4.82
CA ASP A 299 -11.04 19.19 6.20
C ASP A 299 -11.36 20.37 7.15
N PRO A 300 -12.65 20.75 7.27
CA PRO A 300 -13.11 21.97 7.96
C PRO A 300 -13.09 21.85 9.50
N ASP A 301 -12.27 20.96 10.06
CA ASP A 301 -12.09 20.83 11.49
C ASP A 301 -11.48 22.10 12.10
N GLU A 302 -12.11 22.61 13.16
CA GLU A 302 -11.75 23.89 13.76
C GLU A 302 -10.34 23.87 14.36
N TRP A 303 -9.98 22.82 15.10
CA TRP A 303 -8.66 22.69 15.72
C TRP A 303 -7.56 22.59 14.65
N LYS A 304 -7.78 21.77 13.61
CA LYS A 304 -6.81 21.65 12.50
C LYS A 304 -6.67 22.94 11.71
N ASN A 305 -7.75 23.70 11.55
CA ASN A 305 -7.68 25.01 10.90
C ASN A 305 -6.89 26.03 11.72
N GLN A 306 -7.05 26.04 13.05
CA GLN A 306 -6.20 26.84 13.93
C GLN A 306 -4.73 26.44 13.82
N PHE A 307 -4.44 25.13 13.77
CA PHE A 307 -3.10 24.61 13.50
C PHE A 307 -2.53 25.08 12.15
N ARG A 308 -3.30 24.98 11.05
CA ARG A 308 -2.87 25.43 9.72
C ARG A 308 -2.52 26.92 9.69
N VAL A 309 -3.30 27.75 10.37
CA VAL A 309 -3.02 29.20 10.51
C VAL A 309 -1.72 29.41 11.29
N ALA A 310 -1.62 28.83 12.49
CA ALA A 310 -0.44 28.97 13.34
C ALA A 310 0.84 28.48 12.64
N TRP A 311 0.76 27.38 11.88
CA TRP A 311 1.90 26.85 11.14
C TRP A 311 2.27 27.70 9.93
N SER A 312 1.27 28.23 9.20
CA SER A 312 1.51 29.14 8.06
C SER A 312 2.16 30.45 8.48
N GLU A 313 1.88 30.92 9.69
CA GLU A 313 2.39 32.18 10.25
C GLU A 313 3.68 32.02 11.06
N ASP A 314 4.18 30.78 11.22
CA ASP A 314 5.28 30.44 12.13
C ASP A 314 5.03 30.93 13.57
N ASP A 315 3.76 30.94 14.02
CA ASP A 315 3.38 31.40 15.36
C ASP A 315 3.78 30.35 16.41
N LYS A 316 4.95 30.59 17.00
CA LYS A 316 5.51 29.77 18.06
C LYS A 316 4.59 29.61 19.27
N ASN A 317 3.88 30.66 19.68
CA ASN A 317 3.07 30.60 20.88
C ASN A 317 1.79 29.81 20.63
N ALA A 318 1.13 30.06 19.49
CA ALA A 318 -0.05 29.31 19.09
C ALA A 318 0.25 27.82 18.90
N LEU A 319 1.36 27.47 18.23
CA LEU A 319 1.76 26.07 18.03
C LEU A 319 2.04 25.34 19.36
N ASN A 320 2.73 25.98 20.31
CA ASN A 320 2.96 25.39 21.63
C ASN A 320 1.66 25.22 22.42
N SER A 321 0.74 26.20 22.35
CA SER A 321 -0.57 26.12 23.01
C SER A 321 -1.44 25.00 22.43
N LEU A 322 -1.49 24.88 21.10
CA LEU A 322 -2.18 23.80 20.41
C LEU A 322 -1.60 22.43 20.77
N ALA A 323 -0.27 22.30 20.86
CA ALA A 323 0.37 21.05 21.28
C ALA A 323 0.06 20.66 22.73
N ALA A 324 -0.07 21.64 23.62
CA ALA A 324 -0.43 21.39 25.02
C ALA A 324 -1.89 20.94 25.19
N SER A 325 -2.78 21.42 24.31
CA SER A 325 -4.23 21.17 24.34
C SER A 325 -4.73 20.17 23.29
N ALA A 326 -3.82 19.53 22.54
CA ALA A 326 -4.15 18.67 21.42
C ALA A 326 -5.05 17.49 21.85
N PRO A 327 -6.21 17.27 21.22
CA PRO A 327 -7.10 16.15 21.52
C PRO A 327 -6.55 14.85 20.91
N LEU A 328 -5.46 14.32 21.48
CA LEU A 328 -4.66 13.24 20.88
C LEU A 328 -5.44 11.96 20.57
N ASN A 329 -6.54 11.68 21.29
CA ASN A 329 -7.39 10.51 21.02
C ASN A 329 -8.22 10.65 19.73
N ASP A 330 -8.52 11.89 19.34
CA ASP A 330 -9.39 12.20 18.19
C ASP A 330 -8.58 12.60 16.95
N LEU A 331 -7.31 12.98 17.15
CA LEU A 331 -6.39 13.32 16.06
C LEU A 331 -5.82 12.06 15.39
N GLN A 332 -5.75 12.10 14.07
CA GLN A 332 -5.02 11.07 13.33
C GLN A 332 -3.53 11.13 13.66
N PRO A 333 -2.84 9.97 13.71
CA PRO A 333 -1.39 9.92 13.89
C PRO A 333 -0.66 10.91 12.98
N ARG A 334 -1.05 10.99 11.71
CA ARG A 334 -0.42 11.88 10.73
C ARG A 334 -0.55 13.37 11.09
N THR A 335 -1.68 13.81 11.63
CA THR A 335 -1.87 15.20 12.11
C THR A 335 -0.98 15.50 13.30
N ILE A 336 -0.84 14.56 14.24
CA ILE A 336 0.06 14.71 15.39
C ILE A 336 1.52 14.84 14.92
N VAL A 337 1.89 14.03 13.93
CA VAL A 337 3.22 14.07 13.33
C VAL A 337 3.49 15.41 12.63
N LEU A 338 2.50 16.01 11.96
CA LEU A 338 2.63 17.36 11.39
C LEU A 338 2.83 18.43 12.46
N LEU A 339 2.07 18.36 13.56
CA LEU A 339 2.23 19.30 14.67
C LEU A 339 3.63 19.19 15.27
N ALA A 340 4.15 17.96 15.44
CA ALA A 340 5.52 17.74 15.92
C ALA A 340 6.57 18.31 14.96
N LEU A 341 6.40 18.13 13.65
CA LEU A 341 7.26 18.73 12.63
C LEU A 341 7.22 20.26 12.71
N ALA A 342 6.03 20.86 12.80
CA ALA A 342 5.87 22.31 12.96
C ALA A 342 6.58 22.83 14.21
N LEU A 343 6.44 22.14 15.35
CA LEU A 343 7.14 22.46 16.60
C LEU A 343 8.66 22.39 16.45
N ARG A 344 9.19 21.38 15.75
CA ARG A 344 10.62 21.24 15.48
C ARG A 344 11.14 22.40 14.62
N GLU A 345 10.40 22.79 13.58
CA GLU A 345 10.76 23.90 12.68
C GLU A 345 10.89 25.24 13.41
N ILE A 346 10.04 25.52 14.41
CA ILE A 346 10.10 26.74 15.24
C ILE A 346 11.06 26.63 16.44
N GLY A 347 11.83 25.54 16.51
CA GLY A 347 12.81 25.27 17.57
C GLY A 347 12.21 24.83 18.91
N SER A 348 10.94 24.42 18.93
CA SER A 348 10.24 23.82 20.08
C SER A 348 10.40 22.29 20.10
N SER A 349 11.64 21.81 19.93
CA SER A 349 11.93 20.37 19.77
C SER A 349 11.58 19.52 21.00
N GLU A 350 11.75 20.05 22.21
CA GLU A 350 11.37 19.33 23.44
C GLU A 350 9.85 19.16 23.57
N GLN A 351 9.06 20.16 23.15
CA GLN A 351 7.60 20.03 23.09
C GLN A 351 7.19 19.00 22.04
N ALA A 352 7.86 18.97 20.88
CA ALA A 352 7.65 17.96 19.85
C ALA A 352 7.92 16.53 20.37
N ILE A 353 9.03 16.33 21.09
CA ILE A 353 9.37 15.04 21.74
C ILE A 353 8.28 14.64 22.73
N ALA A 354 7.86 15.54 23.62
CA ALA A 354 6.83 15.26 24.62
C ALA A 354 5.48 14.91 23.98
N LEU A 355 5.10 15.60 22.89
CA LEU A 355 3.91 15.32 22.09
C LEU A 355 3.98 13.93 21.47
N LEU A 356 5.08 13.62 20.77
CA LEU A 356 5.27 12.33 20.09
C LEU A 356 5.33 11.15 21.08
N GLN A 357 5.95 11.34 22.25
CA GLN A 357 5.94 10.32 23.31
C GLN A 357 4.53 10.06 23.87
N LYS A 358 3.69 11.10 23.99
CA LYS A 358 2.26 10.92 24.35
C LYS A 358 1.52 10.18 23.25
N ALA A 359 1.72 10.57 22.00
CA ALA A 359 1.10 9.95 20.83
C ALA A 359 1.47 8.47 20.68
N LEU A 360 2.73 8.12 20.91
CA LEU A 360 3.23 6.74 20.87
C LEU A 360 2.57 5.85 21.94
N ARG A 361 2.13 6.41 23.07
CA ARG A 361 1.36 5.66 24.08
C ARG A 361 -0.08 5.37 23.66
N LEU A 362 -0.60 6.08 22.68
CA LEU A 362 -1.94 5.84 22.12
C LEU A 362 -1.85 5.00 20.84
N HIS A 363 -0.76 5.15 20.10
CA HIS A 363 -0.51 4.51 18.82
C HIS A 363 0.83 3.75 18.83
N HIS A 364 0.92 2.69 19.64
CA HIS A 364 2.17 1.97 19.93
C HIS A 364 2.94 1.42 18.72
N GLY A 365 2.28 1.23 17.58
CA GLY A 365 2.86 0.67 16.35
C GLY A 365 2.86 1.62 15.15
N ASP A 366 2.57 2.91 15.33
CA ASP A 366 2.57 3.84 14.20
C ASP A 366 4.00 4.18 13.77
N TYR A 367 4.36 3.72 12.57
CA TYR A 367 5.69 3.91 12.00
C TYR A 367 6.10 5.39 11.94
N TRP A 368 5.18 6.30 11.57
CA TRP A 368 5.49 7.70 11.35
C TRP A 368 5.72 8.48 12.65
N ILE A 369 4.99 8.14 13.72
CA ILE A 369 5.24 8.67 15.06
C ILE A 369 6.62 8.24 15.56
N ILE A 370 6.97 6.96 15.40
CA ILE A 370 8.27 6.43 15.83
C ILE A 370 9.40 7.09 15.04
N GLN A 371 9.26 7.19 13.71
CA GLN A 371 10.23 7.85 12.83
C GLN A 371 10.45 9.31 13.21
N GLU A 372 9.38 10.12 13.35
CA GLU A 372 9.58 11.53 13.72
C GLU A 372 10.10 11.71 15.14
N LEU A 373 9.82 10.79 16.06
CA LEU A 373 10.40 10.83 17.40
C LEU A 373 11.91 10.57 17.32
N ALA A 374 12.33 9.54 16.59
CA ALA A 374 13.73 9.23 16.35
C ALA A 374 14.45 10.42 15.69
N TRP A 375 13.83 11.01 14.67
CA TRP A 375 14.32 12.19 13.98
C TRP A 375 14.51 13.39 14.91
N THR A 376 13.49 13.69 15.70
CA THR A 376 13.51 14.85 16.59
C THR A 376 14.55 14.67 17.69
N LEU A 377 14.72 13.45 18.20
CA LEU A 377 15.77 13.08 19.16
C LEU A 377 17.17 13.23 18.56
N TYR A 378 17.37 12.75 17.34
CA TYR A 378 18.63 12.93 16.61
C TYR A 378 18.94 14.42 16.41
N TYR A 379 17.95 15.21 15.99
CA TYR A 379 18.12 16.64 15.74
C TYR A 379 18.56 17.44 16.98
N VAL A 380 18.12 17.04 18.18
CA VAL A 380 18.55 17.66 19.44
C VAL A 380 19.85 17.07 20.01
N GLY A 381 20.50 16.14 19.29
CA GLY A 381 21.75 15.49 19.70
C GLY A 381 21.58 14.33 20.69
N ARG A 382 20.36 13.81 20.86
CA ARG A 382 20.07 12.63 21.72
C ARG A 382 20.18 11.34 20.90
N SER A 383 21.34 11.12 20.28
CA SER A 383 21.56 10.09 19.26
C SER A 383 21.39 8.67 19.80
N GLU A 384 21.75 8.39 21.06
CA GLU A 384 21.53 7.09 21.69
C GLU A 384 20.04 6.73 21.78
N GLU A 385 19.20 7.69 22.15
CA GLU A 385 17.75 7.47 22.19
C GLU A 385 17.17 7.37 20.78
N ALA A 386 17.67 8.19 19.84
CA ALA A 386 17.26 8.13 18.44
C ALA A 386 17.51 6.75 17.81
N ILE A 387 18.69 6.15 18.05
CA ILE A 387 19.04 4.80 17.55
C ILE A 387 18.01 3.76 18.01
N ARG A 388 17.54 3.83 19.26
CA ARG A 388 16.52 2.89 19.78
C ARG A 388 15.21 3.00 19.00
N PHE A 389 14.74 4.21 18.73
CA PHE A 389 13.50 4.41 17.99
C PHE A 389 13.66 4.11 16.50
N TYR A 390 14.79 4.46 15.87
CA TYR A 390 15.06 4.03 14.50
C TYR A 390 15.13 2.50 14.37
N THR A 391 15.72 1.81 15.35
CA THR A 391 15.71 0.33 15.39
C THR A 391 14.29 -0.23 15.50
N ALA A 392 13.42 0.43 16.27
CA ALA A 392 12.00 0.10 16.32
C ALA A 392 11.30 0.35 14.97
N SER A 393 11.62 1.46 14.27
CA SER A 393 11.13 1.72 12.91
C SER A 393 11.57 0.63 11.93
N LEU A 394 12.81 0.15 12.00
CA LEU A 394 13.30 -0.96 11.17
C LEU A 394 12.62 -2.29 11.50
N SER A 395 12.19 -2.52 12.74
CA SER A 395 11.37 -3.69 13.07
C SER A 395 10.00 -3.67 12.37
N LEU A 396 9.47 -2.48 12.06
CA LEU A 396 8.20 -2.30 11.33
C LEU A 396 8.39 -2.31 9.81
N ARG A 397 9.50 -1.71 9.33
CA ARG A 397 9.87 -1.66 7.91
C ARG A 397 11.36 -2.03 7.75
N PRO A 398 11.70 -3.33 7.69
CA PRO A 398 13.10 -3.78 7.67
C PRO A 398 13.88 -3.31 6.44
N ASP A 399 13.19 -3.14 5.32
CA ASP A 399 13.76 -2.80 4.02
C ASP A 399 13.63 -1.30 3.68
N ASP A 400 13.63 -0.43 4.70
CA ASP A 400 13.61 1.01 4.53
C ASP A 400 15.04 1.60 4.41
N PRO A 401 15.50 1.99 3.20
CA PRO A 401 16.85 2.52 3.00
C PRO A 401 17.08 3.86 3.71
N ILE A 402 16.03 4.67 3.90
CA ILE A 402 16.15 5.99 4.53
C ILE A 402 16.36 5.81 6.03
N THR A 403 15.56 4.97 6.68
CA THR A 403 15.76 4.66 8.09
C THR A 403 17.14 4.06 8.34
N ARG A 404 17.65 3.18 7.45
CA ARG A 404 19.03 2.66 7.58
C ARG A 404 20.09 3.76 7.47
N CYS A 405 19.91 4.70 6.55
CA CYS A 405 20.78 5.88 6.44
C CYS A 405 20.74 6.73 7.72
N SER A 406 19.56 7.00 8.28
CA SER A 406 19.39 7.76 9.52
C SER A 406 19.96 7.04 10.76
N VAL A 407 19.89 5.70 10.82
CA VAL A 407 20.59 4.91 11.84
C VAL A 407 22.10 5.11 11.72
N ALA A 408 22.65 5.05 10.51
CA ALA A 408 24.07 5.25 10.28
C ALA A 408 24.54 6.64 10.74
N GLU A 409 23.78 7.69 10.44
CA GLU A 409 24.07 9.05 10.92
C GLU A 409 24.03 9.18 12.45
N ALA A 410 23.03 8.56 13.08
CA ALA A 410 22.91 8.58 14.54
C ALA A 410 24.07 7.81 15.21
N LEU A 411 24.53 6.71 14.58
CA LEU A 411 25.72 5.97 15.01
C LEU A 411 27.00 6.77 14.79
N GLU A 412 27.12 7.52 13.70
CA GLU A 412 28.25 8.42 13.46
C GLU A 412 28.35 9.49 14.55
N GLN A 413 27.24 10.15 14.90
CA GLN A 413 27.21 11.15 15.98
C GLN A 413 27.59 10.55 17.35
N LYS A 414 27.21 9.29 17.58
CA LYS A 414 27.59 8.54 18.79
C LYS A 414 29.07 8.12 18.78
N GLY A 415 29.65 7.92 17.60
CA GLY A 415 31.03 7.47 17.39
C GLY A 415 31.17 5.97 17.07
N ASP A 416 30.07 5.25 16.88
CA ASP A 416 30.06 3.81 16.55
C ASP A 416 30.22 3.61 15.04
N LEU A 417 31.41 3.94 14.53
CA LEU A 417 31.68 4.08 13.09
C LEU A 417 31.57 2.76 12.31
N ASP A 418 32.00 1.63 12.88
CA ASP A 418 31.91 0.32 12.23
C ASP A 418 30.45 -0.05 11.90
N GLU A 419 29.54 0.18 12.86
CA GLU A 419 28.12 -0.10 12.71
C GLU A 419 27.45 0.91 11.77
N ALA A 420 27.91 2.16 11.74
CA ALA A 420 27.46 3.16 10.77
C ALA A 420 27.79 2.72 9.33
N ILE A 421 29.01 2.22 9.08
CA ILE A 421 29.43 1.70 7.76
C ILE A 421 28.53 0.55 7.31
N VAL A 422 28.19 -0.39 8.20
CA VAL A 422 27.27 -1.49 7.89
C VAL A 422 25.90 -0.97 7.47
N ASN A 423 25.35 -0.01 8.20
CA ASN A 423 24.05 0.57 7.89
C ASN A 423 24.03 1.38 6.59
N TYR A 424 25.10 2.13 6.28
CA TYR A 424 25.24 2.81 4.99
C TYR A 424 25.30 1.82 3.82
N ARG A 425 26.10 0.75 3.94
CA ARG A 425 26.17 -0.30 2.91
C ARG A 425 24.82 -0.97 2.69
N GLU A 426 24.10 -1.27 3.77
CA GLU A 426 22.77 -1.86 3.68
C GLU A 426 21.71 -0.89 3.10
N SER A 427 21.82 0.41 3.37
CA SER A 427 20.99 1.44 2.73
C SER A 427 21.22 1.48 1.21
N ILE A 428 22.49 1.50 0.78
CA ILE A 428 22.87 1.49 -0.64
C ILE A 428 22.50 0.17 -1.32
N ARG A 429 22.59 -0.97 -0.62
CA ARG A 429 22.18 -2.28 -1.14
C ARG A 429 20.68 -2.32 -1.44
N LEU A 430 19.85 -1.76 -0.54
CA LEU A 430 18.41 -1.65 -0.75
C LEU A 430 18.06 -0.66 -1.85
N LYS A 431 18.77 0.48 -1.91
CA LYS A 431 18.54 1.51 -2.90
C LYS A 431 19.86 2.02 -3.52
N PRO A 432 20.29 1.40 -4.63
CA PRO A 432 21.56 1.74 -5.28
C PRO A 432 21.64 3.17 -5.85
N ASP A 433 20.50 3.82 -6.10
CA ASP A 433 20.37 5.17 -6.62
C ASP A 433 20.09 6.23 -5.53
N TYR A 434 20.30 5.90 -4.25
CA TYR A 434 20.13 6.85 -3.16
C TYR A 434 21.36 7.77 -3.01
N ALA A 435 21.31 8.95 -3.66
CA ALA A 435 22.41 9.92 -3.68
C ALA A 435 22.94 10.30 -2.28
N ASP A 436 22.07 10.58 -1.31
CA ASP A 436 22.51 11.02 0.02
C ASP A 436 23.23 9.92 0.80
N ALA A 437 22.79 8.66 0.68
CA ALA A 437 23.49 7.55 1.32
C ALA A 437 24.92 7.39 0.75
N HIS A 438 25.09 7.52 -0.57
CA HIS A 438 26.42 7.54 -1.19
C HIS A 438 27.26 8.74 -0.70
N GLY A 439 26.68 9.94 -0.68
CA GLY A 439 27.38 11.17 -0.27
C GLY A 439 27.81 11.16 1.19
N ARG A 440 26.92 10.76 2.10
CA ARG A 440 27.19 10.64 3.54
C ARG A 440 28.20 9.54 3.84
N PHE A 441 28.06 8.39 3.19
CA PHE A 441 29.02 7.30 3.37
C PHE A 441 30.41 7.67 2.83
N ALA A 442 30.48 8.36 1.68
CA ALA A 442 31.73 8.89 1.16
C ALA A 442 32.37 9.91 2.10
N TRP A 443 31.57 10.82 2.68
CA TRP A 443 32.04 11.75 3.70
C TRP A 443 32.65 11.00 4.88
N LEU A 444 31.91 10.05 5.46
CA LEU A 444 32.38 9.22 6.57
C LEU A 444 33.72 8.55 6.25
N LEU A 445 33.83 7.85 5.12
CA LEU A 445 35.07 7.16 4.73
C LEU A 445 36.24 8.12 4.44
N ALA A 446 35.97 9.37 4.07
CA ALA A 446 37.01 10.36 3.89
C ALA A 446 37.42 11.03 5.21
N THR A 447 36.49 11.21 6.15
CA THR A 447 36.67 12.18 7.24
C THR A 447 36.64 11.59 8.64
N CYS A 448 36.21 10.33 8.83
CA CYS A 448 36.05 9.72 10.14
C CYS A 448 37.31 9.84 11.02
N SER A 449 37.13 9.85 12.35
CA SER A 449 38.24 10.04 13.30
C SER A 449 39.20 8.86 13.32
N ASP A 450 38.68 7.64 13.10
CA ASP A 450 39.51 6.46 13.01
C ASP A 450 40.15 6.36 11.63
N VAL A 451 41.45 6.65 11.58
CA VAL A 451 42.24 6.60 10.34
C VAL A 451 42.21 5.22 9.69
N LYS A 452 42.00 4.14 10.45
CA LYS A 452 41.93 2.77 9.92
C LYS A 452 40.66 2.50 9.12
N LEU A 453 39.58 3.22 9.43
CA LEU A 453 38.30 3.11 8.73
C LEU A 453 38.22 4.03 7.51
N ARG A 454 39.24 4.88 7.30
CA ARG A 454 39.29 5.72 6.10
C ARG A 454 39.66 4.88 4.90
N ASP A 455 38.83 4.93 3.87
CA ASP A 455 39.13 4.37 2.56
C ASP A 455 38.92 5.46 1.50
N PRO A 456 39.99 6.20 1.12
CA PRO A 456 39.87 7.26 0.14
C PRO A 456 39.49 6.73 -1.26
N THR A 457 39.78 5.47 -1.56
CA THR A 457 39.47 4.87 -2.87
C THR A 457 37.98 4.58 -2.97
N GLU A 458 37.42 3.90 -1.96
CA GLU A 458 35.97 3.66 -1.87
C GLU A 458 35.20 4.99 -1.74
N ALA A 459 35.71 5.94 -0.94
CA ALA A 459 35.10 7.27 -0.80
C ALA A 459 35.00 8.04 -2.13
N ILE A 460 36.04 8.01 -2.99
CA ILE A 460 35.97 8.64 -4.32
C ILE A 460 34.90 7.97 -5.19
N ALA A 461 34.83 6.63 -5.19
CA ALA A 461 33.86 5.90 -5.99
C ALA A 461 32.42 6.24 -5.59
N LEU A 462 32.14 6.23 -4.28
CA LEU A 462 30.84 6.60 -3.71
C LEU A 462 30.50 8.07 -3.98
N ALA A 463 31.43 9.00 -3.75
CA ALA A 463 31.18 10.42 -3.99
C ALA A 463 30.95 10.74 -5.47
N LYS A 464 31.65 10.08 -6.40
CA LYS A 464 31.37 10.19 -7.85
C LYS A 464 29.97 9.69 -8.18
N LYS A 465 29.53 8.59 -7.57
CA LYS A 465 28.17 8.07 -7.74
C LYS A 465 27.14 9.06 -7.19
N ALA A 466 27.37 9.63 -6.01
CA ALA A 466 26.52 10.65 -5.41
C ALA A 466 26.37 11.88 -6.31
N VAL A 467 27.48 12.43 -6.81
CA VAL A 467 27.49 13.58 -7.74
C VAL A 467 26.76 13.27 -9.05
N ALA A 468 26.91 12.05 -9.59
CA ALA A 468 26.23 11.63 -10.81
C ALA A 468 24.71 11.47 -10.62
N LEU A 469 24.26 11.07 -9.42
CA LEU A 469 22.85 10.95 -9.07
C LEU A 469 22.23 12.33 -8.73
N ALA A 470 22.95 13.16 -7.99
CA ALA A 470 22.55 14.50 -7.59
C ALA A 470 23.78 15.43 -7.48
N SER A 471 23.88 16.38 -8.42
CA SER A 471 24.99 17.35 -8.46
C SER A 471 24.77 18.50 -7.47
N GLU A 472 24.85 18.19 -6.18
CA GLU A 472 24.62 19.12 -5.07
C GLU A 472 25.93 19.51 -4.36
N SER A 473 25.93 20.68 -3.72
CA SER A 473 27.10 21.20 -2.99
C SER A 473 27.72 20.17 -2.04
N GLN A 474 26.90 19.45 -1.27
CA GLN A 474 27.32 18.45 -0.28
C GLN A 474 28.01 17.22 -0.91
N ASN A 475 27.54 16.76 -2.06
CA ASN A 475 28.13 15.61 -2.76
C ASN A 475 29.49 15.99 -3.37
N TRP A 476 29.60 17.20 -3.90
CA TRP A 476 30.88 17.75 -4.36
C TRP A 476 31.87 18.00 -3.21
N LYS A 477 31.38 18.42 -2.03
CA LYS A 477 32.18 18.56 -0.80
C LYS A 477 32.78 17.21 -0.40
N ALA A 478 31.95 16.16 -0.36
CA ALA A 478 32.40 14.80 -0.05
C ALA A 478 33.43 14.29 -1.06
N LEU A 479 33.22 14.54 -2.36
CA LEU A 479 34.20 14.20 -3.41
C LEU A 479 35.53 14.92 -3.23
N GLY A 480 35.48 16.22 -2.89
CA GLY A 480 36.66 17.03 -2.61
C GLY A 480 37.47 16.53 -1.40
N ALA A 481 36.78 16.20 -0.31
CA ALA A 481 37.42 15.60 0.86
C ALA A 481 38.05 14.22 0.53
N ALA A 482 37.36 13.39 -0.25
CA ALA A 482 37.86 12.08 -0.68
C ALA A 482 39.13 12.20 -1.55
N TYR A 483 39.14 13.11 -2.54
CA TYR A 483 40.34 13.38 -3.34
C TYR A 483 41.51 13.92 -2.51
N TYR A 484 41.24 14.82 -1.55
CA TYR A 484 42.27 15.33 -0.65
C TYR A 484 42.95 14.19 0.12
N ARG A 485 42.15 13.26 0.64
CA ARG A 485 42.62 12.08 1.38
C ARG A 485 43.34 11.06 0.50
N ALA A 486 43.00 10.98 -0.78
CA ALA A 486 43.72 10.17 -1.76
C ALA A 486 45.06 10.78 -2.21
N GLY A 487 45.35 12.03 -1.83
CA GLY A 487 46.55 12.75 -2.27
C GLY A 487 46.41 13.46 -3.62
N ASP A 488 45.25 13.39 -4.28
CA ASP A 488 44.97 14.14 -5.50
C ASP A 488 44.46 15.55 -5.15
N TRP A 489 45.37 16.40 -4.70
CA TRP A 489 45.02 17.74 -4.22
C TRP A 489 44.51 18.66 -5.34
N LYS A 490 44.86 18.37 -6.61
CA LYS A 490 44.33 19.14 -7.76
C LYS A 490 42.86 18.83 -7.97
N ALA A 491 42.49 17.55 -8.05
CA ALA A 491 41.09 17.14 -8.15
C ALA A 491 40.28 17.55 -6.91
N ALA A 492 40.90 17.54 -5.73
CA ALA A 492 40.29 18.05 -4.50
C ALA A 492 39.91 19.53 -4.62
N LEU A 493 40.82 20.39 -5.08
CA LEU A 493 40.53 21.81 -5.29
C LEU A 493 39.39 22.03 -6.29
N GLU A 494 39.38 21.30 -7.40
CA GLU A 494 38.31 21.41 -8.41
C GLU A 494 36.95 21.04 -7.83
N ALA A 495 36.85 19.90 -7.15
CA ALA A 495 35.61 19.45 -6.53
C ALA A 495 35.13 20.38 -5.41
N LEU A 496 36.03 20.85 -4.54
CA LEU A 496 35.68 21.78 -3.45
C LEU A 496 35.27 23.16 -3.97
N ARG A 497 35.91 23.66 -5.04
CA ARG A 497 35.46 24.87 -5.73
C ARG A 497 34.08 24.67 -6.33
N LYS A 498 33.82 23.49 -6.93
CA LYS A 498 32.50 23.21 -7.48
C LYS A 498 31.41 23.14 -6.42
N SER A 499 31.72 22.53 -5.27
CA SER A 499 30.87 22.56 -4.08
C SER A 499 30.55 24.00 -3.67
N TRP A 500 31.58 24.85 -3.56
CA TRP A 500 31.40 26.25 -3.21
C TRP A 500 30.61 27.03 -4.27
N GLU A 501 30.88 26.83 -5.56
CA GLU A 501 30.12 27.43 -6.65
C GLU A 501 28.64 27.10 -6.53
N LEU A 502 28.30 25.81 -6.40
CA LEU A 502 26.92 25.35 -6.25
C LEU A 502 26.29 25.95 -4.99
N PHE A 503 26.98 25.93 -3.86
CA PHE A 503 26.51 26.59 -2.64
C PHE A 503 26.27 28.10 -2.84
N THR A 504 27.11 28.78 -3.61
CA THR A 504 26.90 30.21 -3.92
C THR A 504 25.78 30.46 -4.91
N VAL A 505 25.55 29.54 -5.86
CA VAL A 505 24.43 29.60 -6.80
C VAL A 505 23.14 29.34 -6.03
N GLU A 506 23.10 28.29 -5.23
CA GLU A 506 22.06 28.01 -4.23
C GLU A 506 21.81 29.27 -3.40
N ALA A 507 22.82 29.85 -2.75
CA ALA A 507 22.67 31.08 -1.97
C ALA A 507 22.15 32.27 -2.80
N LYS A 508 22.60 32.45 -4.04
CA LYS A 508 22.07 33.53 -4.91
C LYS A 508 20.63 33.27 -5.31
N GLU A 509 20.26 32.02 -5.58
CA GLU A 509 18.88 31.60 -5.84
C GLU A 509 18.00 31.82 -4.62
N PHE A 510 18.56 31.65 -3.41
CA PHE A 510 17.96 31.95 -2.12
C PHE A 510 18.01 33.45 -1.73
N GLY A 511 18.50 34.33 -2.62
CA GLY A 511 18.36 35.78 -2.49
C GLY A 511 19.44 36.50 -1.67
N TYR A 512 20.57 35.84 -1.37
CA TYR A 512 21.69 36.50 -0.68
C TYR A 512 22.47 37.41 -1.63
N ALA A 513 22.63 38.69 -1.26
CA ALA A 513 23.32 39.70 -2.07
C ALA A 513 24.84 39.45 -2.17
N ARG A 514 25.43 38.77 -1.16
CA ARG A 514 26.86 38.42 -1.12
C ARG A 514 27.07 37.01 -0.55
N PRO A 515 27.90 36.16 -1.19
CA PRO A 515 28.26 34.84 -0.66
C PRO A 515 28.94 34.85 0.72
N SER A 516 29.41 36.00 1.19
CA SER A 516 30.00 36.17 2.53
C SER A 516 28.96 36.29 3.65
N GLU A 517 27.70 36.57 3.32
CA GLU A 517 26.60 36.69 4.29
C GLU A 517 25.89 35.36 4.55
N HIS A 518 26.17 34.34 3.72
CA HIS A 518 25.64 32.99 3.81
C HIS A 518 26.81 32.03 4.01
N PHE A 519 27.14 31.74 5.26
CA PHE A 519 28.26 30.89 5.64
C PHE A 519 27.75 29.89 6.69
N SER A 520 28.00 28.60 6.46
CA SER A 520 27.44 27.50 7.26
C SER A 520 28.55 26.53 7.71
N VAL A 521 28.19 25.56 8.56
CA VAL A 521 29.09 24.44 8.92
C VAL A 521 29.65 23.75 7.67
N GLU A 522 28.80 23.56 6.66
CA GLU A 522 29.16 22.99 5.36
C GLU A 522 30.16 23.86 4.60
N SER A 523 29.99 25.18 4.61
CA SER A 523 30.98 26.11 4.05
C SER A 523 32.31 26.01 4.79
N CYS A 524 32.30 25.89 6.13
CA CYS A 524 33.51 25.73 6.93
C CYS A 524 34.25 24.43 6.62
N HIS A 525 33.52 23.32 6.45
CA HIS A 525 34.10 22.07 5.96
C HIS A 525 34.85 22.30 4.64
N THR A 526 34.17 22.84 3.63
CA THR A 526 34.77 23.13 2.32
C THR A 526 36.00 24.03 2.44
N PHE A 527 35.96 25.06 3.28
CA PHE A 527 37.06 26.02 3.43
C PHE A 527 38.28 25.42 4.13
N LEU A 528 38.08 24.58 5.16
CA LEU A 528 39.19 23.89 5.82
C LEU A 528 39.90 22.94 4.86
N PHE A 529 39.14 22.18 4.05
CA PHE A 529 39.74 21.32 3.02
C PHE A 529 40.39 22.12 1.88
N LEU A 530 39.82 23.26 1.46
CA LEU A 530 40.45 24.16 0.48
C LEU A 530 41.78 24.70 1.02
N ALA A 531 41.83 25.12 2.28
CA ALA A 531 43.04 25.59 2.92
C ALA A 531 44.14 24.52 2.89
N MET A 532 43.79 23.31 3.31
CA MET A 532 44.71 22.19 3.33
C MET A 532 45.19 21.79 1.93
N ALA A 533 44.31 21.74 0.94
CA ALA A 533 44.67 21.40 -0.44
C ALA A 533 45.54 22.48 -1.10
N HIS A 534 45.23 23.76 -0.90
CA HIS A 534 46.06 24.88 -1.37
C HIS A 534 47.47 24.82 -0.77
N TRP A 535 47.59 24.46 0.51
CA TRP A 535 48.87 24.32 1.17
C TRP A 535 49.73 23.22 0.56
N GLN A 536 49.15 22.03 0.35
CA GLN A 536 49.86 20.89 -0.26
C GLN A 536 50.34 21.19 -1.69
N LEU A 537 49.62 22.06 -2.42
CA LEU A 537 50.00 22.52 -3.76
C LEU A 537 50.98 23.71 -3.76
N GLY A 538 51.45 24.16 -2.60
CA GLY A 538 52.41 25.27 -2.45
C GLY A 538 51.79 26.67 -2.46
N ASN A 539 50.46 26.78 -2.57
CA ASN A 539 49.73 28.06 -2.59
C ASN A 539 49.50 28.60 -1.16
N LYS A 540 50.59 28.90 -0.45
CA LYS A 540 50.55 29.19 1.01
C LYS A 540 49.71 30.40 1.40
N GLU A 541 49.71 31.47 0.61
CA GLU A 541 48.91 32.66 0.90
C GLU A 541 47.41 32.36 0.80
N GLU A 542 47.00 31.65 -0.24
CA GLU A 542 45.61 31.29 -0.46
C GLU A 542 45.12 30.30 0.61
N ALA A 543 45.98 29.35 1.00
CA ALA A 543 45.72 28.44 2.10
C ALA A 543 45.38 29.18 3.40
N ARG A 544 46.15 30.22 3.75
CA ARG A 544 45.88 31.02 4.96
C ARG A 544 44.55 31.76 4.86
N LYS A 545 44.22 32.37 3.72
CA LYS A 545 42.94 33.08 3.53
C LYS A 545 41.73 32.19 3.80
N TYR A 546 41.73 30.97 3.26
CA TYR A 546 40.64 30.02 3.48
C TYR A 546 40.56 29.56 4.94
N TYR A 547 41.71 29.29 5.57
CA TYR A 547 41.78 28.89 6.98
C TYR A 547 41.26 30.00 7.92
N ASP A 548 41.77 31.23 7.77
CA ASP A 548 41.41 32.37 8.62
C ASP A 548 39.91 32.66 8.54
N ARG A 549 39.34 32.60 7.33
CA ARG A 549 37.90 32.80 7.12
C ARG A 549 37.05 31.69 7.75
N ALA A 550 37.49 30.44 7.69
CA ALA A 550 36.80 29.33 8.36
C ALA A 550 36.83 29.51 9.89
N VAL A 551 37.99 29.87 10.44
CA VAL A 551 38.17 30.04 11.89
C VAL A 551 37.39 31.23 12.44
N GLU A 552 37.36 32.36 11.73
CA GLU A 552 36.58 33.54 12.10
C GLU A 552 35.09 33.18 12.23
N TRP A 553 34.53 32.52 11.21
CA TRP A 553 33.14 32.08 11.27
C TRP A 553 32.88 31.08 12.41
N MET A 554 33.79 30.10 12.60
CA MET A 554 33.66 29.11 13.67
C MET A 554 33.63 29.76 15.05
N ALA A 555 34.45 30.79 15.28
CA ALA A 555 34.50 31.49 16.56
C ALA A 555 33.19 32.21 16.88
N GLU A 556 32.51 32.73 15.87
CA GLU A 556 31.26 33.48 16.02
C GLU A 556 30.02 32.57 16.08
N ASN A 557 30.01 31.45 15.33
CA ASN A 557 28.78 30.69 15.07
C ASN A 557 28.79 29.27 15.65
N SER A 558 29.93 28.61 15.76
CA SER A 558 30.00 27.19 16.14
C SER A 558 31.32 26.80 16.82
N PRO A 559 31.69 27.45 17.94
CA PRO A 559 33.02 27.29 18.55
C PRO A 559 33.28 25.88 19.10
N ASN A 560 32.22 25.14 19.42
CA ASN A 560 32.27 23.84 20.08
C ASN A 560 31.92 22.65 19.17
N HIS A 561 31.74 22.86 17.86
CA HIS A 561 31.41 21.76 16.95
C HIS A 561 32.58 20.77 16.86
N PRO A 562 32.40 19.49 17.26
CA PRO A 562 33.52 18.55 17.46
C PRO A 562 34.27 18.25 16.17
N GLU A 563 33.54 18.01 15.09
CA GLU A 563 34.12 17.73 13.77
C GLU A 563 34.91 18.91 13.20
N LEU A 564 34.31 20.11 13.15
CA LEU A 564 35.00 21.34 12.72
C LEU A 564 36.25 21.62 13.54
N ARG A 565 36.23 21.40 14.86
CA ARG A 565 37.42 21.54 15.69
C ARG A 565 38.54 20.59 15.27
N ARG A 566 38.22 19.32 15.00
CA ARG A 566 39.20 18.33 14.51
C ARG A 566 39.82 18.78 13.19
N PHE A 567 39.03 19.18 12.20
CA PHE A 567 39.58 19.63 10.91
C PHE A 567 40.33 20.95 11.01
N ARG A 568 39.90 21.87 11.88
CA ARG A 568 40.64 23.10 12.16
C ARG A 568 42.00 22.76 12.75
N ASP A 569 42.05 21.88 13.75
CA ASP A 569 43.29 21.51 14.41
C ASP A 569 44.24 20.78 13.45
N GLU A 570 43.70 19.91 12.57
CA GLU A 570 44.42 19.27 11.46
C GLU A 570 44.99 20.29 10.47
N ALA A 571 44.18 21.23 9.99
CA ALA A 571 44.62 22.28 9.08
C ALA A 571 45.67 23.19 9.72
N ARG A 572 45.50 23.54 11.01
CA ARG A 572 46.44 24.37 11.77
C ARG A 572 47.82 23.73 11.85
N GLU A 573 47.87 22.43 12.15
CA GLU A 573 49.10 21.65 12.22
C GLU A 573 49.79 21.61 10.85
N LEU A 574 49.04 21.30 9.79
CA LEU A 574 49.56 21.27 8.43
C LEU A 574 50.14 22.61 7.97
N LEU A 575 49.45 23.71 8.26
CA LEU A 575 49.84 25.07 7.87
C LEU A 575 50.97 25.65 8.76
N ALA A 576 51.43 24.90 9.77
CA ALA A 576 52.43 25.32 10.75
C ALA A 576 52.06 26.65 11.43
N ILE A 577 50.77 26.83 11.75
CA ILE A 577 50.29 28.02 12.45
C ILE A 577 50.54 27.82 13.94
N HIS A 578 51.60 28.46 14.44
CA HIS A 578 51.88 28.54 15.87
C HIS A 578 51.22 29.77 16.48
N ASP A 579 50.64 29.62 17.67
CA ASP A 579 50.16 30.75 18.45
C ASP A 579 51.38 31.57 18.90
N ASP A 580 51.75 32.59 18.11
CA ASP A 580 52.73 33.57 18.56
C ASP A 580 52.18 34.23 19.82
N ALA A 581 52.81 33.95 20.97
CA ALA A 581 52.50 34.52 22.27
C ALA A 581 52.53 36.07 22.28
N LYS A 582 53.01 36.71 21.20
CA LYS A 582 52.97 38.16 20.98
C LYS A 582 51.60 38.68 20.49
N SER A 583 50.75 37.88 19.85
CA SER A 583 49.47 38.39 19.29
C SER A 583 48.33 38.54 20.30
N LYS A 584 48.47 37.96 21.51
CA LYS A 584 47.52 38.20 22.63
C LYS A 584 47.60 39.64 23.18
N LYS A 585 48.65 40.40 22.85
CA LYS A 585 48.83 41.78 23.32
C LYS A 585 48.26 42.85 22.37
N ASP A 586 48.09 42.52 21.09
CA ASP A 586 47.62 43.47 20.06
C ASP A 586 46.18 43.24 19.57
N ARG A 587 45.52 42.14 19.98
CA ARG A 587 44.07 41.98 19.78
C ARG A 587 43.29 42.79 20.82
N SER A 588 43.27 44.10 20.64
CA SER A 588 42.17 44.91 21.16
C SER A 588 40.86 44.41 20.51
N PRO A 589 39.75 44.24 21.26
CA PRO A 589 38.50 43.83 20.65
C PRO A 589 38.08 44.90 19.65
N SER A 590 37.82 44.50 18.40
CA SER A 590 37.32 45.40 17.37
C SER A 590 36.07 46.13 17.90
N ARG A 591 35.95 47.41 17.52
CA ARG A 591 34.96 48.39 18.01
C ARG A 591 33.49 47.95 17.82
N ALA A 592 33.23 46.82 17.14
CA ALA A 592 31.92 46.22 16.96
C ALA A 592 31.38 45.51 18.21
N LEU A 593 32.25 45.01 19.13
CA LEU A 593 31.82 44.29 20.34
C LEU A 593 31.30 45.19 21.48
N LYS A 594 31.46 46.52 21.39
CA LYS A 594 30.99 47.46 22.43
C LYS A 594 29.58 48.05 22.16
N ALA A 595 28.99 47.80 21.00
CA ALA A 595 27.67 48.35 20.65
C ALA A 595 26.50 47.41 20.98
N SER A 596 26.72 46.09 21.10
CA SER A 596 25.63 45.12 21.38
C SER A 596 25.43 44.83 22.88
N ASN A 597 26.46 45.01 23.72
CA ASN A 597 26.40 44.69 25.16
C ASN A 597 25.89 45.83 26.07
N LYS A 598 25.23 46.86 25.52
CA LYS A 598 24.65 47.98 26.29
C LYS A 598 23.13 47.94 26.44
N ARG A 599 22.44 46.85 26.07
CA ARG A 599 20.97 46.78 26.14
C ARG A 599 20.35 45.77 27.12
N TRP A 600 21.14 44.99 27.85
CA TRP A 600 20.63 44.02 28.84
C TRP A 600 21.48 44.01 30.13
N ALA A 601 21.60 45.17 30.77
CA ALA A 601 22.05 45.27 32.17
C ALA A 601 21.04 46.13 32.93
N GLY A 602 19.94 45.50 33.35
CA GLY A 602 18.91 46.07 34.20
C GLY A 602 18.30 44.95 35.02
N GLU A 603 18.55 44.99 36.33
CA GLU A 603 17.85 44.27 37.40
C GLU A 603 18.14 42.77 37.59
N CYS A 604 19.21 42.49 38.34
CA CYS A 604 19.22 41.43 39.37
C CYS A 604 20.14 41.89 40.51
N GLN A 605 19.56 42.38 41.62
CA GLN A 605 20.27 42.60 42.88
C GLN A 605 20.40 41.27 43.65
N PRO A 606 21.51 41.00 44.36
CA PRO A 606 21.67 39.82 45.19
C PRO A 606 21.21 40.11 46.63
N LEU A 607 20.35 39.26 47.18
CA LEU A 607 20.11 39.19 48.62
C LEU A 607 20.66 37.86 49.15
N SER A 608 21.91 37.90 49.61
CA SER A 608 22.47 36.92 50.53
C SER A 608 22.12 37.31 51.97
N ARG A 609 21.39 36.48 52.71
CA ARG A 609 21.47 36.44 54.18
C ARG A 609 21.31 35.02 54.70
N THR A 610 22.37 34.58 55.35
CA THR A 610 22.53 33.47 56.29
C THR A 610 21.38 33.34 57.29
N LEU A 611 20.99 32.11 57.65
CA LEU A 611 20.63 31.74 59.02
C LEU A 611 20.84 30.22 59.23
N THR A 612 21.35 29.95 60.43
CA THR A 612 21.86 28.71 61.05
C THR A 612 20.78 27.68 61.40
N GLY A 613 21.18 26.40 61.60
CA GLY A 613 20.32 25.22 61.92
C GLY A 613 19.59 25.25 63.27
N PRO A 614 19.09 24.11 63.85
CA PRO A 614 19.82 22.84 63.96
C PRO A 614 19.00 21.51 63.92
N ALA A 615 19.76 20.40 63.92
CA ALA A 615 19.53 19.09 64.60
C ALA A 615 18.45 18.07 64.13
N SER A 616 18.97 16.85 63.95
CA SER A 616 18.41 15.52 63.63
C SER A 616 17.59 14.86 64.79
N PRO A 617 16.98 13.63 64.71
CA PRO A 617 17.69 12.34 64.42
C PRO A 617 16.92 11.18 63.72
N ARG A 618 17.73 10.33 63.05
CA ARG A 618 17.71 8.84 62.84
C ARG A 618 16.43 8.00 63.06
N ARG A 619 16.18 7.08 62.10
CA ARG A 619 15.88 5.61 62.20
C ARG A 619 15.98 5.02 60.77
N LEU A 620 16.96 4.19 60.37
CA LEU A 620 17.12 2.73 60.55
C LEU A 620 15.83 1.92 60.39
N VAL A 621 15.76 1.06 59.35
CA VAL A 621 15.39 -0.38 59.40
C VAL A 621 15.25 -1.01 57.99
N CYS A 622 16.07 -2.05 57.78
CA CYS A 622 15.91 -3.31 57.03
C CYS A 622 15.58 -3.40 55.51
N ALA A 623 16.54 -4.00 54.77
CA ALA A 623 16.28 -5.07 53.79
C ALA A 623 16.08 -6.41 54.56
N PRO A 624 15.48 -7.50 54.01
CA PRO A 624 16.07 -8.27 52.90
C PRO A 624 15.07 -8.97 51.94
N GLY A 625 15.58 -9.49 50.83
CA GLY A 625 14.84 -10.41 49.95
C GLY A 625 15.67 -10.90 48.76
N ALA A 626 16.55 -11.88 49.01
CA ALA A 626 17.31 -12.62 48.00
C ALA A 626 16.53 -13.86 47.52
N MET A 627 16.66 -14.20 46.23
CA MET A 627 16.60 -15.53 45.57
C MET A 627 16.33 -15.28 44.07
N ALA A 628 16.99 -15.87 43.07
CA ALA A 628 17.91 -16.99 43.04
C ALA A 628 18.86 -16.87 41.84
N CYS A 629 20.07 -17.41 42.03
CA CYS A 629 20.99 -17.83 40.98
C CYS A 629 20.34 -18.87 40.07
N SER A 630 20.73 -18.92 38.78
CA SER A 630 21.61 -19.99 38.29
C SER A 630 21.84 -19.90 36.76
N LEU A 631 23.13 -19.92 36.37
CA LEU A 631 23.72 -20.79 35.34
C LEU A 631 23.22 -20.63 33.88
N TYR A 632 24.01 -20.61 32.80
CA TYR A 632 25.44 -20.81 32.55
C TYR A 632 25.68 -20.57 31.03
N ARG A 633 26.92 -20.20 30.68
CA ARG A 633 27.67 -20.62 29.46
C ARG A 633 27.21 -20.21 28.04
N ARG A 634 28.03 -19.33 27.44
CA ARG A 634 28.60 -19.46 26.07
C ARG A 634 29.16 -20.89 25.85
N PRO A 635 29.24 -21.48 24.63
CA PRO A 635 30.21 -21.02 23.59
C PRO A 635 29.78 -21.36 22.11
N PRO A 636 30.66 -21.58 21.09
CA PRO A 636 30.61 -20.90 19.77
C PRO A 636 30.61 -21.87 18.54
N TRP A 637 31.04 -21.39 17.34
CA TRP A 637 31.34 -22.04 16.03
C TRP A 637 30.15 -22.12 15.04
N LYS A 638 30.17 -21.53 13.82
CA LYS A 638 30.95 -21.69 12.55
C LYS A 638 30.70 -23.01 11.77
N THR A 639 30.48 -22.82 10.45
CA THR A 639 30.37 -23.78 9.30
C THR A 639 29.12 -24.67 9.30
N GLY A 640 28.42 -24.94 8.20
CA GLY A 640 28.64 -24.79 6.75
C GLY A 640 27.99 -26.01 6.08
N ASP A 641 27.08 -25.77 5.13
CA ASP A 641 26.39 -26.69 4.20
C ASP A 641 25.63 -27.90 4.76
N TRP A 642 24.39 -28.11 4.29
CA TRP A 642 23.87 -29.34 3.67
C TRP A 642 22.42 -29.10 3.22
N TYR A 643 22.25 -29.05 1.90
CA TYR A 643 20.99 -29.11 1.17
C TYR A 643 20.31 -30.49 1.34
N HIS A 644 18.97 -30.50 1.29
CA HIS A 644 18.09 -31.65 1.01
C HIS A 644 17.85 -32.70 2.10
N ALA A 645 16.72 -32.61 2.81
CA ALA A 645 15.82 -33.74 3.12
C ALA A 645 14.66 -33.31 4.06
N ALA A 646 13.52 -32.86 3.53
CA ALA A 646 12.23 -32.90 4.25
C ALA A 646 10.99 -32.76 3.33
N HIS A 647 11.08 -33.17 2.06
CA HIS A 647 9.93 -33.31 1.15
C HIS A 647 9.15 -34.63 1.36
N LEU A 648 9.24 -35.23 2.56
CA LEU A 648 8.76 -36.60 2.83
C LEU A 648 7.82 -36.71 4.05
N LEU A 649 7.12 -35.63 4.42
CA LEU A 649 6.19 -35.63 5.57
C LEU A 649 4.77 -35.11 5.26
N VAL A 650 4.40 -34.95 3.98
CA VAL A 650 3.04 -34.56 3.57
C VAL A 650 2.27 -35.70 2.87
N TRP A 651 2.91 -36.85 2.63
CA TRP A 651 2.24 -38.02 2.00
C TRP A 651 1.67 -39.05 3.00
N ILE A 652 1.81 -38.85 4.31
CA ILE A 652 1.38 -39.82 5.35
C ILE A 652 0.15 -39.35 6.16
N VAL A 653 -0.46 -38.21 5.84
CA VAL A 653 -1.60 -37.67 6.61
C VAL A 653 -2.94 -37.67 5.85
N GLU A 654 -3.00 -38.10 4.58
CA GLU A 654 -4.28 -38.21 3.85
C GLU A 654 -4.49 -39.58 3.15
N ASN A 655 -4.14 -40.67 3.84
CA ASN A 655 -4.77 -41.98 3.65
C ASN A 655 -5.39 -42.47 4.95
#